data_AF-A0A8R1E4L1-F1
#
_entry.id   AF-A0A8R1E4L1-F1
#
_cell.length_a   1.000
_cell.length_b   1.000
_cell.length_c   1.000
_cell.angle_alpha   90.00
_cell.angle_beta   90.00
_cell.angle_gamma   90.00
#
_symmetry.space_group_name_H-M   'P 1'
#
loop_
_entity.id
_entity.type
_entity.pdbx_description
1 polymer ?
#
loop_
_entity_poly.entity_id
_entity_poly.type
_entity_poly.pdbx_seq_one_letter_code
_entity_poly.pdbx_strand_id
1 'polypeptide(L)'
;MDVIRYLSKRAVIKQNMTSFEGFKFFQSLNLSRGQFSLIKSLFREFGIPDPTPSRSQIESIEGLYGDDDYFEVITVTSTDFNGNSREVTVSRLKNVQSYVQLRIQELAYRGKLLFDEESGPRIWLTILGDKGGDEFKLAVSIANVETPNSAHHLVPLGIFNDDENAENLTKYLGPIIDELNAMSEVEIELANGSSKIPIVQFLGGDMKFQYEVLGHEGGGSLRSCCYCYKQGKSLIEEYERGVGCVKRSEASYEQDAHSESKKNRNNVKPNSTFLFKRVTLDRVVPASLHIMMGVVQKYGICYCLNSTRQTDNDSGLPILNTDLKTERAAKARLLEAENELNTVETDLLALKNIQQVLERFEERAVIDSGFEDICEAEYCLFKDKQFLKQKRYDSRFEKCGECYEQYHAVCMGLWDTFSWELAGNVGEVFRCHRCAGKTGQKVLKMAVKKRECLEKELTVAVRKRSELECNYECLMDVVKGKGATRKRLEACWKKQGADMSAFTQTFCGNHCVKLLKHSAIAEYLSVLEQTPDIPYVKGFLESFGHYQQLCVARTLTDEERTRMDDAIKSIWKNLLMYAGKETVTPKLHILLEHVMEFVWQHGTIGKMSEQGIESLHKHINFLKVRFRSIPKAPKRWRLIFKALLQRNHISDVS
;
A
#
# COMPACT_ATOMS: atom_id res chain seq x y z
N MET A 1 -26.50 54.13 -31.32
CA MET A 1 -26.54 54.07 -29.85
C MET A 1 -26.67 52.60 -29.48
N ASP A 2 -25.66 52.01 -28.87
CA ASP A 2 -25.59 50.57 -28.62
C ASP A 2 -26.63 50.17 -27.55
N VAL A 3 -27.75 49.58 -27.99
CA VAL A 3 -28.92 49.23 -27.15
C VAL A 3 -28.48 48.38 -25.96
N ILE A 4 -27.51 47.51 -26.18
CA ILE A 4 -26.88 46.68 -25.16
C ILE A 4 -26.24 47.58 -24.09
N ARG A 5 -25.39 48.53 -24.48
CA ARG A 5 -24.74 49.48 -23.55
C ARG A 5 -25.74 50.35 -22.78
N TYR A 6 -26.86 50.72 -23.42
CA TYR A 6 -27.97 51.44 -22.77
C TYR A 6 -28.67 50.60 -21.70
N LEU A 7 -28.96 49.32 -22.01
CA LEU A 7 -29.57 48.38 -21.07
C LEU A 7 -28.66 48.05 -19.88
N SER A 8 -27.33 47.98 -20.08
CA SER A 8 -26.38 47.78 -18.98
C SER A 8 -26.29 48.97 -18.04
N LYS A 9 -26.33 50.21 -18.54
CA LYS A 9 -26.36 51.40 -17.69
C LYS A 9 -27.60 51.48 -16.79
N ARG A 10 -28.70 50.86 -17.20
CA ARG A 10 -29.94 50.78 -16.42
C ARG A 10 -30.02 49.53 -15.53
N ALA A 11 -28.94 48.77 -15.41
CA ALA A 11 -28.89 47.50 -14.68
C ALA A 11 -29.92 46.45 -15.14
N VAL A 12 -30.43 46.58 -16.36
CA VAL A 12 -31.39 45.62 -16.95
C VAL A 12 -30.67 44.36 -17.43
N ILE A 13 -29.42 44.51 -17.91
CA ILE A 13 -28.56 43.40 -18.32
C ILE A 13 -27.15 43.62 -17.76
N LYS A 14 -26.59 42.61 -17.08
CA LYS A 14 -25.20 42.63 -16.63
C LYS A 14 -24.26 42.22 -17.76
N GLN A 15 -23.41 43.15 -18.22
CA GLN A 15 -22.46 42.91 -19.31
C GLN A 15 -21.03 42.61 -18.87
N ASN A 16 -20.60 43.21 -17.76
CA ASN A 16 -19.24 43.06 -17.26
C ASN A 16 -19.27 42.42 -15.88
N MET A 17 -18.33 41.50 -15.66
CA MET A 17 -17.99 41.00 -14.34
C MET A 17 -17.36 42.13 -13.52
N THR A 18 -17.70 42.19 -12.24
CA THR A 18 -16.92 42.98 -11.27
C THR A 18 -15.50 42.41 -11.18
N SER A 19 -14.57 43.19 -10.61
CA SER A 19 -13.21 42.72 -10.35
C SER A 19 -13.20 41.39 -9.57
N PHE A 20 -14.08 41.25 -8.56
CA PHE A 20 -14.20 40.04 -7.76
C PHE A 20 -14.78 38.86 -8.55
N GLU A 21 -15.83 39.09 -9.36
CA GLU A 21 -16.40 38.02 -10.19
C GLU A 21 -15.41 37.52 -11.23
N GLY A 22 -14.62 38.42 -11.83
CA GLY A 22 -13.54 38.02 -12.73
C GLY A 22 -12.41 37.27 -12.03
N PHE A 23 -12.06 37.66 -10.80
CA PHE A 23 -11.12 36.91 -9.96
C PHE A 23 -11.63 35.52 -9.61
N LYS A 24 -12.90 35.39 -9.20
CA LYS A 24 -13.57 34.10 -8.96
C LYS A 24 -13.56 33.24 -10.24
N PHE A 25 -13.97 33.80 -11.38
CA PHE A 25 -13.93 33.12 -12.67
C PHE A 25 -12.52 32.59 -13.00
N PHE A 26 -11.50 33.44 -12.82
CA PHE A 26 -10.10 33.08 -13.08
C PHE A 26 -9.60 31.94 -12.19
N GLN A 27 -9.89 31.99 -10.88
CA GLN A 27 -9.44 30.98 -9.92
C GLN A 27 -10.23 29.68 -9.99
N SER A 28 -11.56 29.75 -10.12
CA SER A 28 -12.44 28.58 -10.20
C SER A 28 -12.17 27.74 -11.45
N LEU A 29 -11.78 28.37 -12.57
CA LEU A 29 -11.41 27.68 -13.81
C LEU A 29 -9.92 27.28 -13.89
N ASN A 30 -9.13 27.55 -12.84
CA ASN A 30 -7.70 27.22 -12.79
C ASN A 30 -6.87 27.80 -13.93
N LEU A 31 -7.27 28.96 -14.47
CA LEU A 31 -6.62 29.53 -15.64
C LEU A 31 -5.20 30.00 -15.32
N SER A 32 -4.23 29.70 -16.17
CA SER A 32 -2.94 30.38 -16.15
C SER A 32 -3.09 31.82 -16.67
N ARG A 33 -2.11 32.68 -16.37
CA ARG A 33 -2.09 34.05 -16.93
C ARG A 33 -2.11 34.05 -18.46
N GLY A 34 -1.41 33.09 -19.08
CA GLY A 34 -1.40 32.90 -20.52
C GLY A 34 -2.77 32.49 -21.06
N GLN A 35 -3.43 31.52 -20.43
CA GLN A 35 -4.78 31.09 -20.82
C GLN A 35 -5.81 32.21 -20.67
N PHE A 36 -5.76 32.99 -19.58
CA PHE A 36 -6.66 34.12 -19.40
C PHE A 36 -6.42 35.23 -20.44
N SER A 37 -5.15 35.50 -20.78
CA SER A 37 -4.80 36.45 -21.84
C SER A 37 -5.26 35.97 -23.22
N LEU A 38 -5.18 34.66 -23.49
CA LEU A 38 -5.69 34.04 -24.70
C LEU A 38 -7.20 34.19 -24.81
N ILE A 39 -7.96 33.92 -23.74
CA ILE A 39 -9.43 34.13 -23.72
C ILE A 39 -9.79 35.58 -24.08
N LYS A 40 -9.12 36.56 -23.46
CA LYS A 40 -9.33 37.98 -23.79
C LYS A 40 -8.91 38.35 -25.22
N SER A 41 -7.94 37.64 -25.80
CA SER A 41 -7.56 37.80 -27.21
C SER A 41 -8.65 37.26 -28.13
N LEU A 42 -9.18 36.07 -27.83
CA LEU A 42 -10.24 35.44 -28.60
C LEU A 42 -11.54 36.25 -28.59
N PHE A 43 -11.92 36.87 -27.47
CA PHE A 43 -13.06 37.81 -27.46
C PHE A 43 -12.88 38.95 -28.47
N ARG A 44 -11.68 39.54 -28.53
CA ARG A 44 -11.37 40.62 -29.49
C ARG A 44 -11.39 40.11 -30.93
N GLU A 45 -10.82 38.93 -31.19
CA GLU A 45 -10.80 38.30 -32.51
C GLU A 45 -12.22 37.99 -33.02
N PHE A 46 -13.11 37.51 -32.15
CA PHE A 46 -14.48 37.19 -32.50
C PHE A 46 -15.43 38.41 -32.49
N GLY A 47 -14.92 39.60 -32.22
CA GLY A 47 -15.76 40.82 -32.11
C GLY A 47 -16.72 40.80 -30.92
N ILE A 48 -16.46 39.97 -29.91
CA ILE A 48 -17.26 39.85 -28.69
C ILE A 48 -16.75 40.89 -27.66
N PRO A 49 -17.62 41.71 -27.06
CA PRO A 49 -17.23 42.58 -25.94
C PRO A 49 -16.68 41.75 -24.78
N ASP A 50 -15.44 42.05 -24.34
CA ASP A 50 -14.78 41.34 -23.24
C ASP A 50 -15.52 41.59 -21.91
N PRO A 51 -16.18 40.57 -21.33
CA PRO A 51 -16.94 40.74 -20.09
C PRO A 51 -16.05 40.68 -18.84
N THR A 52 -14.75 40.39 -18.99
CA THR A 52 -13.84 40.15 -17.87
C THR A 52 -13.07 41.42 -17.46
N PRO A 53 -12.80 41.63 -16.16
CA PRO A 53 -12.01 42.77 -15.70
C PRO A 53 -10.58 42.74 -16.22
N SER A 54 -9.87 43.85 -16.08
CA SER A 54 -8.47 43.93 -16.49
C SER A 54 -7.61 42.98 -15.64
N ARG A 55 -6.47 42.55 -16.20
CA ARG A 55 -5.53 41.70 -15.48
C ARG A 55 -5.01 42.36 -14.21
N SER A 56 -4.76 43.67 -14.26
CA SER A 56 -4.31 44.46 -13.11
C SER A 56 -5.35 44.48 -11.99
N GLN A 57 -6.64 44.54 -12.32
CA GLN A 57 -7.72 44.46 -11.32
C GLN A 57 -7.77 43.09 -10.64
N ILE A 58 -7.56 42.01 -11.40
CA ILE A 58 -7.46 40.66 -10.81
C ILE A 58 -6.22 40.53 -9.94
N GLU A 59 -5.07 41.04 -10.40
CA GLU A 59 -3.81 41.02 -9.66
C GLU A 59 -3.91 41.80 -8.33
N SER A 60 -4.62 42.92 -8.32
CA SER A 60 -4.89 43.70 -7.11
C SER A 60 -5.69 42.89 -6.08
N ILE A 61 -6.73 42.19 -6.51
CA ILE A 61 -7.55 41.34 -5.63
C ILE A 61 -6.76 40.11 -5.14
N GLU A 62 -5.95 39.51 -6.02
CA GLU A 62 -5.06 38.42 -5.64
C GLU A 62 -4.02 38.84 -4.60
N GLY A 63 -3.56 40.10 -4.68
CA GLY A 63 -2.75 40.75 -3.66
C GLY A 63 -3.45 40.75 -2.31
N LEU A 64 -4.69 41.25 -2.28
CA LEU A 64 -5.49 41.39 -1.06
C LEU A 64 -5.77 40.06 -0.35
N TYR A 65 -6.26 39.05 -1.06
CA TYR A 65 -6.71 37.77 -0.46
C TYR A 65 -5.62 36.69 -0.39
N GLY A 66 -4.38 37.08 -0.65
CA GLY A 66 -3.23 36.21 -0.61
C GLY A 66 -1.99 37.01 -0.30
N ASP A 67 -2.13 37.99 0.58
CA ASP A 67 -1.06 38.90 0.97
C ASP A 67 0.11 38.11 1.57
N ASP A 68 1.34 38.52 1.23
CA ASP A 68 2.55 37.92 1.75
C ASP A 68 2.72 38.22 3.26
N ASP A 69 1.91 39.12 3.83
CA ASP A 69 1.83 39.35 5.28
C ASP A 69 1.13 38.22 6.03
N TYR A 70 0.31 37.39 5.38
CA TYR A 70 -0.35 36.27 6.03
C TYR A 70 0.54 35.05 6.22
N PHE A 71 1.56 34.88 5.39
CA PHE A 71 2.35 33.64 5.36
C PHE A 71 3.82 33.91 4.99
N GLU A 72 4.66 32.92 5.24
CA GLU A 72 6.06 32.95 4.82
C GLU A 72 6.44 31.67 4.07
N VAL A 73 7.49 31.79 3.26
CA VAL A 73 8.13 30.65 2.61
C VAL A 73 9.61 30.72 2.89
N ILE A 74 10.09 29.75 3.66
CA ILE A 74 11.48 29.64 4.10
C ILE A 74 12.11 28.37 3.53
N THR A 75 13.44 28.36 3.45
CA THR A 75 14.22 27.16 3.11
C THR A 75 15.05 26.79 4.32
N VAL A 76 14.93 25.55 4.76
CA VAL A 76 15.62 25.02 5.94
C VAL A 76 16.48 23.85 5.49
N THR A 77 17.73 23.81 5.94
CA THR A 77 18.60 22.65 5.70
C THR A 77 18.20 21.53 6.66
N SER A 78 17.98 20.34 6.11
CA SER A 78 17.69 19.12 6.84
C SER A 78 18.78 18.10 6.53
N THR A 79 19.18 17.31 7.52
CA THR A 79 20.16 16.24 7.33
C THR A 79 19.41 14.92 7.32
N ASP A 80 19.63 14.08 6.32
CA ASP A 80 19.07 12.73 6.29
C ASP A 80 19.80 11.79 7.26
N PHE A 81 19.27 10.57 7.43
CA PHE A 81 19.88 9.54 8.28
C PHE A 81 21.30 9.13 7.86
N ASN A 82 21.69 9.43 6.61
CA ASN A 82 23.01 9.14 6.06
C ASN A 82 23.97 10.33 6.19
N GLY A 83 23.56 11.44 6.82
CA GLY A 83 24.36 12.64 6.98
C GLY A 83 24.32 13.60 5.79
N ASN A 84 23.53 13.33 4.76
CA ASN A 84 23.43 14.21 3.59
C ASN A 84 22.53 15.41 3.90
N SER A 85 22.99 16.60 3.54
CA SER A 85 22.19 17.82 3.63
C SER A 85 21.23 17.92 2.44
N ARG A 86 19.95 18.18 2.73
CA ARG A 86 18.91 18.50 1.76
C ARG A 86 18.22 19.83 2.11
N GLU A 87 17.77 20.55 1.09
CA GLU A 87 16.95 21.75 1.29
C GLU A 87 15.47 21.38 1.39
N VAL A 88 14.84 21.82 2.48
CA VAL A 88 13.41 21.68 2.72
C VAL A 88 12.76 23.05 2.55
N THR A 89 11.81 23.16 1.63
CA THR A 89 10.96 24.34 1.48
C THR A 89 9.77 24.22 2.42
N VAL A 90 9.61 25.19 3.31
CA VAL A 90 8.48 25.27 4.25
C VAL A 90 7.65 26.50 3.89
N SER A 91 6.35 26.31 3.67
CA SER A 91 5.37 27.38 3.53
C SER A 91 4.42 27.32 4.70
N ARG A 92 4.26 28.39 5.48
CA ARG A 92 3.41 28.39 6.67
C ARG A 92 2.78 29.75 6.93
N LEU A 93 1.63 29.76 7.61
CA LEU A 93 1.03 31.00 8.11
C LEU A 93 1.96 31.68 9.12
N LYS A 94 1.89 33.01 9.18
CA LYS A 94 2.62 33.80 10.20
C LYS A 94 1.82 33.97 11.49
N ASN A 95 0.49 33.96 11.39
CA ASN A 95 -0.43 34.10 12.50
C ASN A 95 -1.71 33.30 12.21
N VAL A 96 -1.82 32.14 12.84
CA VAL A 96 -2.95 31.20 12.69
C VAL A 96 -4.22 31.81 13.29
N GLN A 97 -4.13 32.36 14.50
CA GLN A 97 -5.31 32.87 15.21
C GLN A 97 -6.00 33.99 14.44
N SER A 98 -5.24 34.96 13.96
CA SER A 98 -5.79 36.10 13.21
C SER A 98 -6.43 35.66 11.90
N TYR A 99 -5.80 34.71 11.17
CA TYR A 99 -6.35 34.23 9.91
C TYR A 99 -7.62 33.40 10.11
N VAL A 100 -7.65 32.52 11.11
CA VAL A 100 -8.84 31.73 11.46
C VAL A 100 -9.98 32.65 11.91
N GLN A 101 -9.70 33.64 12.75
CA GLN A 101 -10.68 34.63 13.19
C GLN A 101 -11.25 35.43 12.01
N LEU A 102 -10.39 35.90 11.09
CA LEU A 102 -10.81 36.60 9.87
C LEU A 102 -11.79 35.74 9.04
N ARG A 103 -11.52 34.45 8.90
CA ARG A 103 -12.40 33.55 8.15
C ARG A 103 -13.73 33.31 8.86
N ILE A 104 -13.70 33.07 10.18
CA ILE A 104 -14.92 32.87 10.96
C ILE A 104 -15.77 34.15 10.94
N GLN A 105 -15.15 35.33 11.03
CA GLN A 105 -15.81 36.63 10.88
C GLN A 105 -16.53 36.76 9.53
N GLU A 106 -15.86 36.43 8.42
CA GLU A 106 -16.49 36.49 7.09
C GLU A 106 -17.66 35.49 6.99
N LEU A 107 -17.48 34.26 7.48
CA LEU A 107 -18.54 33.25 7.49
C LEU A 107 -19.74 33.70 8.35
N ALA A 108 -19.50 34.34 9.49
CA ALA A 108 -20.53 34.90 10.35
C ALA A 108 -21.29 36.04 9.63
N TYR A 109 -20.55 36.98 9.04
CA TYR A 109 -21.12 38.12 8.29
C TYR A 109 -22.00 37.66 7.11
N ARG A 110 -21.64 36.55 6.47
CA ARG A 110 -22.40 35.94 5.36
C ARG A 110 -23.52 35.01 5.81
N GLY A 111 -23.71 34.80 7.12
CA GLY A 111 -24.73 33.88 7.65
C GLY A 111 -24.47 32.41 7.31
N LYS A 112 -23.20 32.01 7.15
CA LYS A 112 -22.80 30.64 6.76
C LYS A 112 -22.38 29.76 7.93
N LEU A 113 -22.22 30.32 9.13
CA LEU A 113 -21.94 29.53 10.32
C LEU A 113 -23.19 28.77 10.75
N LEU A 114 -23.04 27.45 10.90
CA LEU A 114 -24.09 26.54 11.31
C LEU A 114 -23.75 25.96 12.69
N PHE A 115 -24.66 26.14 13.64
CA PHE A 115 -24.58 25.58 14.98
C PHE A 115 -25.74 24.60 15.17
N ASP A 116 -25.44 23.45 15.74
CA ASP A 116 -26.40 22.38 16.06
C ASP A 116 -26.35 22.04 17.55
N GLU A 117 -27.14 21.06 17.97
CA GLU A 117 -27.24 20.64 19.37
C GLU A 117 -25.88 20.16 19.92
N GLU A 118 -25.13 19.39 19.14
CA GLU A 118 -23.84 18.82 19.56
C GLU A 118 -22.75 19.88 19.68
N SER A 119 -22.64 20.77 18.69
CA SER A 119 -21.68 21.86 18.73
C SER A 119 -22.06 22.93 19.75
N GLY A 120 -23.35 23.18 19.95
CA GLY A 120 -23.86 24.29 20.75
C GLY A 120 -23.28 25.63 20.24
N PRO A 121 -22.97 26.60 21.12
CA PRO A 121 -22.43 27.89 20.70
C PRO A 121 -20.90 27.85 20.46
N ARG A 122 -20.33 26.71 20.06
CA ARG A 122 -18.87 26.52 19.97
C ARG A 122 -18.44 26.30 18.53
N ILE A 123 -17.29 26.85 18.15
CA ILE A 123 -16.65 26.55 16.87
C ILE A 123 -15.85 25.25 17.01
N TRP A 124 -16.14 24.30 16.13
CA TRP A 124 -15.39 23.07 15.99
C TRP A 124 -14.32 23.24 14.92
N LEU A 125 -13.07 23.10 15.34
CA LEU A 125 -11.90 23.14 14.48
C LEU A 125 -11.26 21.76 14.42
N THR A 126 -11.12 21.19 13.22
CA THR A 126 -10.46 19.91 13.04
C THR A 126 -9.06 20.11 12.45
N ILE A 127 -8.03 19.73 13.19
CA ILE A 127 -6.65 19.71 12.73
C ILE A 127 -6.46 18.46 11.87
N LEU A 128 -5.99 18.64 10.64
CA LEU A 128 -5.84 17.59 9.64
C LEU A 128 -4.40 17.59 9.10
N GLY A 129 -3.82 16.39 9.01
CA GLY A 129 -2.52 16.15 8.41
C GLY A 129 -2.57 15.06 7.35
N ASP A 130 -1.80 15.22 6.28
CA ASP A 130 -1.64 14.21 5.23
C ASP A 130 -0.27 14.36 4.55
N LYS A 131 0.44 13.24 4.38
CA LYS A 131 1.60 13.15 3.49
C LYS A 131 1.19 12.48 2.18
N GLY A 132 1.11 13.30 1.14
CA GLY A 132 0.87 12.85 -0.22
C GLY A 132 2.06 13.15 -1.12
N GLY A 133 2.72 12.12 -1.64
CA GLY A 133 3.96 12.26 -2.41
C GLY A 133 5.11 12.76 -1.54
N ASP A 134 5.84 13.76 -2.03
CA ASP A 134 7.02 14.31 -1.34
C ASP A 134 6.66 15.36 -0.28
N GLU A 135 5.39 15.73 -0.12
CA GLU A 135 4.98 16.85 0.72
C GLU A 135 3.96 16.46 1.80
N PHE A 136 4.21 16.95 3.01
CA PHE A 136 3.25 16.95 4.11
C PHE A 136 2.46 18.25 4.15
N LYS A 137 1.16 18.16 4.47
CA LYS A 137 0.25 19.31 4.59
C LYS A 137 -0.41 19.27 5.97
N LEU A 138 -0.37 20.39 6.68
CA LEU A 138 -1.16 20.64 7.88
C LEU A 138 -2.24 21.68 7.55
N ALA A 139 -3.47 21.38 7.91
CA ALA A 139 -4.61 22.28 7.72
C ALA A 139 -5.58 22.24 8.90
N VAL A 140 -6.48 23.22 8.98
CA VAL A 140 -7.64 23.18 9.87
C VAL A 140 -8.92 23.27 9.07
N SER A 141 -9.90 22.43 9.39
CA SER A 141 -11.27 22.57 8.90
C SER A 141 -12.14 23.29 9.93
N ILE A 142 -13.08 24.11 9.47
CA ILE A 142 -14.16 24.67 10.27
C ILE A 142 -15.37 23.76 10.06
N ALA A 143 -15.82 23.04 11.09
CA ALA A 143 -16.90 22.07 10.94
C ALA A 143 -18.31 22.70 10.93
N ASN A 144 -18.43 23.94 11.41
CA ASN A 144 -19.68 24.71 11.52
C ASN A 144 -20.10 25.35 10.18
N VAL A 145 -20.04 24.62 9.08
CA VAL A 145 -20.48 25.07 7.75
C VAL A 145 -21.18 23.93 7.02
N GLU A 146 -21.88 24.22 5.92
CA GLU A 146 -22.63 23.20 5.17
C GLU A 146 -21.73 22.12 4.53
N THR A 147 -20.54 22.50 4.06
CA THR A 147 -19.61 21.59 3.37
C THR A 147 -18.23 21.53 4.03
N PRO A 148 -18.09 21.01 5.26
CA PRO A 148 -16.85 21.07 6.03
C PRO A 148 -15.72 20.20 5.45
N ASN A 149 -16.06 19.20 4.64
CA ASN A 149 -15.08 18.34 3.94
C ASN A 149 -14.61 18.89 2.58
N SER A 150 -14.97 20.13 2.24
CA SER A 150 -14.46 20.75 1.01
C SER A 150 -13.01 21.20 1.20
N ALA A 151 -12.15 20.89 0.22
CA ALA A 151 -10.77 21.39 0.20
C ALA A 151 -10.67 22.92 0.22
N HIS A 152 -11.74 23.62 -0.20
CA HIS A 152 -11.81 25.08 -0.16
C HIS A 152 -12.20 25.65 1.20
N HIS A 153 -12.70 24.82 2.12
CA HIS A 153 -12.95 25.21 3.51
C HIS A 153 -11.76 24.93 4.43
N LEU A 154 -10.76 24.16 3.97
CA LEU A 154 -9.53 23.92 4.73
C LEU A 154 -8.61 25.14 4.73
N VAL A 155 -8.29 25.64 5.91
CA VAL A 155 -7.23 26.63 6.13
C VAL A 155 -5.88 25.92 6.01
N PRO A 156 -5.05 26.18 4.99
CA PRO A 156 -3.69 25.66 4.95
C PRO A 156 -2.87 26.34 6.04
N LEU A 157 -2.33 25.56 6.97
CA LEU A 157 -1.48 26.08 8.04
C LEU A 157 0.01 26.02 7.67
N GLY A 158 0.41 24.89 7.10
CA GLY A 158 1.81 24.58 6.85
C GLY A 158 1.97 23.50 5.80
N ILE A 159 2.95 23.64 4.91
CA ILE A 159 3.31 22.65 3.90
C ILE A 159 4.84 22.57 3.82
N PHE A 160 5.39 21.36 3.88
CA PHE A 160 6.82 21.13 3.71
C PHE A 160 7.12 19.83 2.97
N ASN A 161 8.29 19.74 2.34
CA ASN A 161 8.73 18.58 1.54
C ASN A 161 9.72 17.67 2.30
N ASP A 162 9.25 17.11 3.41
CA ASP A 162 9.99 16.21 4.30
C ASP A 162 9.01 15.16 4.89
N ASP A 163 9.48 14.23 5.70
CA ASP A 163 8.71 13.18 6.34
C ASP A 163 7.74 13.72 7.40
N GLU A 164 6.57 13.07 7.48
CA GLU A 164 5.59 13.29 8.52
C GLU A 164 6.05 12.56 9.80
N ASN A 165 6.71 13.28 10.69
CA ASN A 165 7.00 12.79 12.02
C ASN A 165 6.93 13.97 13.01
N ALA A 166 6.74 13.66 14.29
CA ALA A 166 6.57 14.70 15.31
C ALA A 166 7.76 15.68 15.40
N GLU A 167 8.99 15.20 15.16
CA GLU A 167 10.20 16.02 15.16
C GLU A 167 10.18 17.06 14.04
N ASN A 168 9.92 16.63 12.81
CA ASN A 168 9.80 17.51 11.63
C ASN A 168 8.63 18.49 11.75
N LEU A 169 7.48 18.03 12.27
CA LEU A 169 6.34 18.89 12.56
C LEU A 169 6.73 20.01 13.53
N THR A 170 7.41 19.68 14.62
CA THR A 170 7.89 20.65 15.61
C THR A 170 8.94 21.58 15.00
N LYS A 171 9.90 21.03 14.26
CA LYS A 171 10.99 21.76 13.61
C LYS A 171 10.47 22.80 12.61
N TYR A 172 9.55 22.40 11.73
CA TYR A 172 9.10 23.26 10.63
C TYR A 172 7.86 24.08 10.98
N LEU A 173 6.96 23.56 11.82
CA LEU A 173 5.66 24.16 12.13
C LEU A 173 5.46 24.48 13.62
N GLY A 174 6.52 24.47 14.45
CA GLY A 174 6.45 24.83 15.88
C GLY A 174 5.63 26.09 16.16
N PRO A 175 5.93 27.20 15.43
CA PRO A 175 5.09 28.37 15.22
C PRO A 175 3.59 28.20 15.46
N ILE A 176 3.07 27.44 14.52
CA ILE A 176 1.68 27.13 14.27
C ILE A 176 1.12 26.26 15.39
N ILE A 177 1.89 25.28 15.83
CA ILE A 177 1.50 24.33 16.88
C ILE A 177 1.29 25.07 18.20
N ASP A 178 2.20 26.00 18.54
CA ASP A 178 2.08 26.83 19.75
C ASP A 178 0.83 27.71 19.70
N GLU A 179 0.54 28.35 18.57
CA GLU A 179 -0.68 29.13 18.38
C GLU A 179 -1.95 28.28 18.49
N LEU A 180 -2.00 27.10 17.86
CA LEU A 180 -3.12 26.18 18.00
C LEU A 180 -3.33 25.74 19.45
N ASN A 181 -2.25 25.51 20.19
CA ASN A 181 -2.31 25.15 21.61
C ASN A 181 -2.79 26.30 22.50
N ALA A 182 -2.54 27.55 22.12
CA ALA A 182 -3.04 28.75 22.81
C ALA A 182 -4.49 29.10 22.43
N MET A 183 -4.97 28.68 21.26
CA MET A 183 -6.26 29.07 20.71
C MET A 183 -7.45 28.40 21.43
N SER A 184 -8.09 29.14 22.33
CA SER A 184 -9.29 28.71 23.08
C SER A 184 -10.60 29.31 22.60
N GLU A 185 -10.55 30.46 21.94
CA GLU A 185 -11.70 31.24 21.52
C GLU A 185 -11.34 32.09 20.30
N VAL A 186 -12.35 32.51 19.55
CA VAL A 186 -12.24 33.56 18.52
C VAL A 186 -13.15 34.72 18.90
N GLU A 187 -12.72 35.93 18.54
CA GLU A 187 -13.51 37.13 18.72
C GLU A 187 -14.13 37.54 17.38
N ILE A 188 -15.46 37.67 17.34
CA ILE A 188 -16.17 38.13 16.14
C ILE A 188 -16.95 39.41 16.43
N GLU A 189 -16.91 40.34 15.48
CA GLU A 189 -17.72 41.55 15.47
C GLU A 189 -19.08 41.25 14.86
N LEU A 190 -20.13 41.35 15.67
CA LEU A 190 -21.51 41.25 15.24
C LEU A 190 -22.17 42.64 15.28
N ALA A 191 -23.34 42.78 14.66
CA ALA A 191 -24.07 44.06 14.61
C ALA A 191 -24.41 44.63 16.01
N ASN A 192 -24.42 43.79 17.04
CA ASN A 192 -24.69 44.13 18.45
C ASN A 192 -23.42 44.23 19.33
N GLY A 193 -22.23 44.16 18.73
CA GLY A 193 -20.94 44.26 19.43
C GLY A 193 -20.03 43.05 19.21
N SER A 194 -18.87 43.07 19.87
CA SER A 194 -17.93 41.94 19.83
C SER A 194 -18.43 40.77 20.69
N SER A 195 -18.29 39.55 20.19
CA SER A 195 -18.63 38.30 20.86
C SER A 195 -17.47 37.34 20.83
N LYS A 196 -17.14 36.76 21.99
CA LYS A 196 -16.14 35.70 22.11
C LYS A 196 -16.82 34.33 21.99
N ILE A 197 -16.38 33.55 21.00
CA ILE A 197 -16.93 32.23 20.73
C ILE A 197 -15.88 31.17 21.10
N PRO A 198 -16.21 30.23 22.01
CA PRO A 198 -15.27 29.16 22.39
C PRO A 198 -14.95 28.22 21.22
N ILE A 199 -13.74 27.70 21.22
CA ILE A 199 -13.23 26.74 20.25
C ILE A 199 -13.06 25.36 20.89
N VAL A 200 -13.54 24.34 20.18
CA VAL A 200 -13.26 22.92 20.47
C VAL A 200 -12.41 22.36 19.33
N GLN A 201 -11.28 21.76 19.68
CA GLN A 201 -10.35 21.19 18.71
C GLN A 201 -10.50 19.67 18.62
N PHE A 202 -10.51 19.18 17.40
CA PHE A 202 -10.50 17.77 17.03
C PHE A 202 -9.25 17.45 16.23
N LEU A 203 -8.83 16.18 16.27
CA LEU A 203 -7.73 15.68 15.45
C LEU A 203 -8.27 14.67 14.45
N GLY A 204 -8.15 14.99 13.16
CA GLY A 204 -8.45 14.06 12.06
C GLY A 204 -7.21 13.76 11.22
N GLY A 205 -7.43 13.24 10.01
CA GLY A 205 -6.37 12.79 9.12
C GLY A 205 -6.26 11.27 9.09
N ASP A 206 -5.25 10.75 8.38
CA ASP A 206 -5.02 9.32 8.37
C ASP A 206 -4.51 8.84 9.76
N MET A 207 -4.60 7.53 10.00
CA MET A 207 -4.17 6.97 11.28
C MET A 207 -2.67 7.16 11.54
N LYS A 208 -1.84 7.23 10.49
CA LYS A 208 -0.39 7.36 10.66
C LYS A 208 -0.05 8.74 11.23
N PHE A 209 -0.62 9.79 10.65
CA PHE A 209 -0.53 11.15 11.18
C PHE A 209 -1.06 11.22 12.61
N GLN A 210 -2.22 10.64 12.89
CA GLN A 210 -2.78 10.60 14.25
C GLN A 210 -1.82 9.93 15.23
N TYR A 211 -1.23 8.78 14.89
CA TYR A 211 -0.24 8.13 15.74
C TYR A 211 0.99 9.01 15.98
N GLU A 212 1.50 9.67 14.95
CA GLU A 212 2.67 10.55 15.08
C GLU A 212 2.43 11.69 16.06
N VAL A 213 1.30 12.38 15.97
CA VAL A 213 1.01 13.56 16.82
C VAL A 213 0.55 13.20 18.23
N LEU A 214 0.04 11.99 18.44
CA LEU A 214 -0.28 11.46 19.77
C LEU A 214 0.95 10.83 20.46
N GLY A 215 2.07 10.66 19.76
CA GLY A 215 3.24 9.97 20.30
C GLY A 215 3.10 8.44 20.37
N HIS A 216 2.27 7.84 19.52
CA HIS A 216 2.06 6.38 19.48
C HIS A 216 2.99 5.70 18.45
N GLU A 217 3.42 4.46 18.70
CA GLU A 217 4.32 3.69 17.81
C GLU A 217 3.63 3.15 16.53
N GLY A 218 2.34 3.41 16.37
CA GLY A 218 1.60 3.12 15.14
C GLY A 218 0.93 1.75 15.02
N GLY A 219 0.37 1.49 13.83
CA GLY A 219 -0.49 0.34 13.55
C GLY A 219 0.20 -1.02 13.46
N GLY A 220 1.53 -1.06 13.34
CA GLY A 220 2.32 -2.30 13.33
C GLY A 220 2.64 -2.85 14.73
N SER A 221 2.31 -2.08 15.76
CA SER A 221 2.66 -2.37 17.14
C SER A 221 1.73 -3.42 17.78
N LEU A 222 2.12 -4.00 18.92
CA LEU A 222 1.32 -5.05 19.59
C LEU A 222 0.02 -4.47 20.15
N ARG A 223 0.06 -3.28 20.75
CA ARG A 223 -1.12 -2.52 21.20
C ARG A 223 -1.37 -1.37 20.23
N SER A 224 -1.77 -1.70 19.01
CA SER A 224 -1.92 -0.74 17.91
C SER A 224 -3.03 0.29 18.10
N CYS A 225 -4.00 0.05 18.97
CA CYS A 225 -5.12 0.98 19.15
C CYS A 225 -4.68 2.21 19.96
N CYS A 226 -4.87 3.41 19.40
CA CYS A 226 -4.59 4.65 20.12
C CYS A 226 -5.63 4.95 21.22
N TYR A 227 -6.82 4.35 21.15
CA TYR A 227 -7.92 4.59 22.10
C TYR A 227 -7.92 3.64 23.30
N CYS A 228 -7.33 2.45 23.20
CA CYS A 228 -7.40 1.44 24.26
C CYS A 228 -6.15 0.53 24.31
N TYR A 229 -6.06 -0.28 25.37
CA TYR A 229 -4.95 -1.21 25.59
C TYR A 229 -5.13 -2.58 24.92
N LYS A 230 -6.20 -2.83 24.14
CA LYS A 230 -6.43 -4.14 23.49
C LYS A 230 -5.21 -4.54 22.64
N GLN A 231 -4.74 -5.77 22.82
CA GLN A 231 -3.68 -6.32 21.97
C GLN A 231 -4.24 -6.64 20.59
N GLY A 232 -3.49 -6.29 19.55
CA GLY A 232 -3.83 -6.59 18.16
C GLY A 232 -3.41 -8.00 17.75
N LYS A 233 -3.63 -8.32 16.46
CA LYS A 233 -3.28 -9.59 15.81
C LYS A 233 -4.01 -10.83 16.32
N SER A 234 -5.07 -10.68 17.13
CA SER A 234 -5.98 -11.79 17.41
C SER A 234 -6.71 -12.21 16.14
N LEU A 235 -7.06 -13.50 16.07
CA LEU A 235 -7.91 -14.03 14.99
C LEU A 235 -9.34 -13.53 15.16
N ILE A 236 -10.07 -13.42 14.06
CA ILE A 236 -11.47 -13.00 14.06
C ILE A 236 -12.33 -13.96 14.90
N GLU A 237 -12.08 -15.27 14.82
CA GLU A 237 -12.82 -16.29 15.58
C GLU A 237 -12.56 -16.24 17.09
N GLU A 238 -11.43 -15.67 17.50
CA GLU A 238 -11.03 -15.50 18.91
C GLU A 238 -11.37 -14.11 19.46
N TYR A 239 -11.87 -13.21 18.61
CA TYR A 239 -12.10 -11.82 18.97
C TYR A 239 -13.49 -11.63 19.58
N GLU A 240 -13.53 -11.30 20.87
CA GLU A 240 -14.75 -10.89 21.55
C GLU A 240 -14.85 -9.36 21.63
N ARG A 241 -15.94 -8.82 21.04
CA ARG A 241 -16.25 -7.38 21.07
C ARG A 241 -16.48 -6.90 22.50
N GLY A 242 -16.01 -5.69 22.82
CA GLY A 242 -16.14 -5.08 24.15
C GLY A 242 -15.24 -5.68 25.24
N VAL A 243 -14.64 -6.85 25.03
CA VAL A 243 -13.79 -7.51 26.03
C VAL A 243 -12.36 -6.99 25.95
N GLY A 244 -11.77 -6.62 27.09
CA GLY A 244 -10.37 -6.18 27.17
C GLY A 244 -10.07 -4.84 26.49
N CYS A 245 -11.09 -4.00 26.26
CA CYS A 245 -10.96 -2.66 25.68
C CYS A 245 -10.84 -1.57 26.76
N VAL A 246 -9.87 -1.72 27.66
CA VAL A 246 -9.58 -0.68 28.68
C VAL A 246 -9.08 0.58 27.97
N LYS A 247 -9.80 1.70 28.15
CA LYS A 247 -9.50 2.97 27.47
C LYS A 247 -8.19 3.57 27.94
N ARG A 248 -7.51 4.24 27.02
CA ARG A 248 -6.40 5.13 27.30
C ARG A 248 -6.92 6.52 27.68
N SER A 249 -6.09 7.29 28.34
CA SER A 249 -6.28 8.72 28.58
C SER A 249 -4.97 9.45 28.32
N GLU A 250 -5.00 10.77 28.29
CA GLU A 250 -3.82 11.62 28.17
C GLU A 250 -2.82 11.31 29.30
N ALA A 251 -3.33 11.15 30.53
CA ALA A 251 -2.53 10.77 31.68
C ALA A 251 -1.90 9.37 31.53
N SER A 252 -2.65 8.41 30.96
CA SER A 252 -2.12 7.06 30.73
C SER A 252 -1.06 7.05 29.62
N TYR A 253 -1.21 7.89 28.59
CA TYR A 253 -0.17 8.13 27.57
C TYR A 253 1.09 8.74 28.18
N GLU A 254 0.95 9.75 29.03
CA GLU A 254 2.08 10.39 29.72
C GLU A 254 2.82 9.39 30.61
N GLN A 255 2.09 8.58 31.38
CA GLN A 255 2.67 7.53 32.21
C GLN A 255 3.42 6.48 31.38
N ASP A 256 2.80 6.02 30.28
CA ASP A 256 3.40 5.06 29.35
C ASP A 256 4.68 5.64 28.70
N ALA A 257 4.68 6.91 28.28
CA ALA A 257 5.81 7.57 27.63
C ALA A 257 7.05 7.69 28.52
N HIS A 258 6.85 7.89 29.83
CA HIS A 258 7.93 8.01 30.82
C HIS A 258 8.41 6.66 31.38
N SER A 259 7.83 5.54 30.93
CA SER A 259 8.26 4.22 31.40
C SER A 259 9.63 3.83 30.85
N GLU A 260 10.58 3.56 31.75
CA GLU A 260 11.93 3.11 31.40
C GLU A 260 11.91 1.78 30.63
N SER A 261 11.00 0.88 31.01
CA SER A 261 10.83 -0.42 30.36
C SER A 261 10.04 -0.31 29.07
N LYS A 262 10.65 -0.71 27.94
CA LYS A 262 9.98 -0.78 26.63
C LYS A 262 8.68 -1.59 26.66
N LYS A 263 8.60 -2.64 27.49
CA LYS A 263 7.38 -3.46 27.63
C LYS A 263 6.25 -2.68 28.32
N ASN A 264 6.60 -1.81 29.25
CA ASN A 264 5.64 -1.04 30.04
C ASN A 264 5.23 0.27 29.36
N ARG A 265 5.90 0.66 28.26
CA ARG A 265 5.46 1.79 27.43
C ARG A 265 4.20 1.52 26.62
N ASN A 266 3.73 0.28 26.55
CA ASN A 266 2.49 -0.08 25.85
C ASN A 266 2.38 0.53 24.44
N ASN A 267 3.48 0.56 23.67
CA ASN A 267 3.57 1.14 22.34
C ASN A 267 3.35 2.67 22.23
N VAL A 268 3.64 3.39 23.31
CA VAL A 268 3.85 4.85 23.32
C VAL A 268 5.34 5.15 23.15
N LYS A 269 5.67 6.20 22.39
CA LYS A 269 7.05 6.62 22.13
C LYS A 269 7.69 7.16 23.41
N PRO A 270 8.98 6.91 23.65
CA PRO A 270 9.65 7.38 24.86
C PRO A 270 9.67 8.91 24.91
N ASN A 271 9.33 9.49 26.07
CA ASN A 271 9.29 10.93 26.32
C ASN A 271 8.41 11.73 25.34
N SER A 272 7.45 11.08 24.66
CA SER A 272 6.51 11.78 23.79
C SER A 272 5.35 12.39 24.56
N THR A 273 4.79 13.46 24.01
CA THR A 273 3.53 14.07 24.47
C THR A 273 2.67 14.39 23.26
N PHE A 274 1.39 14.69 23.49
CA PHE A 274 0.50 15.12 22.41
C PHE A 274 0.99 16.47 21.86
N LEU A 275 1.17 16.53 20.55
CA LEU A 275 1.63 17.74 19.88
C LEU A 275 0.58 18.87 19.99
N PHE A 276 -0.71 18.49 19.89
CA PHE A 276 -1.85 19.39 20.04
C PHE A 276 -2.51 19.18 21.40
N LYS A 277 -2.08 19.94 22.40
CA LYS A 277 -2.45 19.82 23.82
C LYS A 277 -3.92 20.11 24.11
N ARG A 278 -4.63 20.79 23.21
CA ARG A 278 -6.08 21.06 23.34
C ARG A 278 -6.96 19.93 22.82
N VAL A 279 -6.39 18.97 22.09
CA VAL A 279 -7.10 17.78 21.63
C VAL A 279 -7.03 16.73 22.72
N THR A 280 -8.20 16.26 23.14
CA THR A 280 -8.35 15.11 24.02
C THR A 280 -8.59 13.84 23.22
N LEU A 281 -8.35 12.67 23.80
CA LEU A 281 -8.41 11.38 23.10
C LEU A 281 -9.82 11.08 22.53
N ASP A 282 -10.87 11.51 23.24
CA ASP A 282 -12.26 11.42 22.79
C ASP A 282 -12.58 12.32 21.59
N ARG A 283 -11.66 13.25 21.23
CA ARG A 283 -11.75 14.15 20.08
C ARG A 283 -10.78 13.79 18.95
N VAL A 284 -10.16 12.61 19.03
CA VAL A 284 -9.43 12.02 17.91
C VAL A 284 -10.44 11.30 17.02
N VAL A 285 -10.68 11.85 15.84
CA VAL A 285 -11.72 11.40 14.91
C VAL A 285 -11.30 10.06 14.29
N PRO A 286 -12.11 8.98 14.40
CA PRO A 286 -11.83 7.75 13.68
C PRO A 286 -11.76 8.02 12.17
N ALA A 287 -10.67 7.61 11.53
CA ALA A 287 -10.39 7.85 10.10
C ALA A 287 -11.32 7.02 9.19
N SER A 288 -12.59 7.44 9.09
CA SER A 288 -13.69 6.68 8.47
C SER A 288 -13.39 6.22 7.05
N LEU A 289 -12.75 7.06 6.23
CA LEU A 289 -12.38 6.73 4.86
C LEU A 289 -11.28 5.65 4.86
N HIS A 290 -10.25 5.83 5.67
CA HIS A 290 -9.12 4.90 5.73
C HIS A 290 -9.50 3.56 6.39
N ILE A 291 -10.44 3.57 7.33
CA ILE A 291 -11.06 2.38 7.92
C ILE A 291 -11.77 1.61 6.81
N MET A 292 -12.69 2.24 6.09
CA MET A 292 -13.40 1.61 4.96
C MET A 292 -12.40 1.02 3.96
N MET A 293 -11.45 1.83 3.46
CA MET A 293 -10.48 1.38 2.48
C MET A 293 -9.67 0.18 2.97
N GLY A 294 -9.18 0.21 4.21
CA GLY A 294 -8.33 -0.86 4.75
C GLY A 294 -9.10 -2.16 5.01
N VAL A 295 -10.31 -2.06 5.59
CA VAL A 295 -11.12 -3.23 5.95
C VAL A 295 -11.71 -3.88 4.71
N VAL A 296 -12.28 -3.09 3.78
CA VAL A 296 -12.82 -3.61 2.51
C VAL A 296 -11.71 -4.22 1.66
N GLN A 297 -10.53 -3.58 1.59
CA GLN A 297 -9.39 -4.15 0.88
C GLN A 297 -8.99 -5.51 1.46
N LYS A 298 -8.82 -5.60 2.79
CA LYS A 298 -8.30 -6.81 3.44
C LYS A 298 -9.28 -7.98 3.37
N TYR A 299 -10.56 -7.77 3.69
CA TYR A 299 -11.51 -8.88 3.86
C TYR A 299 -12.46 -9.07 2.68
N GLY A 300 -12.62 -8.07 1.81
CA GLY A 300 -13.47 -8.16 0.61
C GLY A 300 -12.65 -8.33 -0.67
N ILE A 301 -11.86 -7.31 -1.01
CA ILE A 301 -11.12 -7.29 -2.29
C ILE A 301 -10.07 -8.39 -2.32
N CYS A 302 -9.20 -8.50 -1.30
CA CYS A 302 -8.18 -9.56 -1.24
C CYS A 302 -8.80 -10.96 -1.20
N TYR A 303 -9.99 -11.14 -0.62
CA TYR A 303 -10.73 -12.41 -0.71
C TYR A 303 -11.07 -12.74 -2.17
N CYS A 304 -11.62 -11.78 -2.92
CA CYS A 304 -11.93 -11.96 -4.34
C CYS A 304 -10.66 -12.30 -5.14
N LEU A 305 -9.56 -11.59 -4.88
CA LEU A 305 -8.26 -11.85 -5.51
C LEU A 305 -7.75 -13.26 -5.24
N ASN A 306 -7.75 -13.68 -3.98
CA ASN A 306 -7.31 -15.01 -3.59
C ASN A 306 -8.21 -16.11 -4.18
N SER A 307 -9.52 -15.87 -4.26
CA SER A 307 -10.46 -16.78 -4.93
C SER A 307 -10.11 -16.94 -6.40
N THR A 308 -9.85 -15.85 -7.14
CA THR A 308 -9.42 -15.96 -8.54
C THR A 308 -8.09 -16.71 -8.71
N ARG A 309 -7.14 -16.51 -7.78
CA ARG A 309 -5.86 -17.23 -7.79
C ARG A 309 -6.05 -18.74 -7.59
N GLN A 310 -6.98 -19.14 -6.72
CA GLN A 310 -7.29 -20.56 -6.51
C GLN A 310 -7.98 -21.16 -7.74
N THR A 311 -8.98 -20.48 -8.28
CA THR A 311 -9.70 -20.94 -9.47
C THR A 311 -8.82 -21.02 -10.72
N ASP A 312 -7.93 -20.05 -10.93
CA ASP A 312 -7.05 -20.00 -12.10
C ASP A 312 -5.82 -20.93 -11.98
N ASN A 313 -5.57 -21.57 -10.82
CA ASN A 313 -4.41 -22.43 -10.61
C ASN A 313 -4.68 -23.89 -10.94
N ASP A 314 -4.37 -24.30 -12.16
CA ASP A 314 -4.41 -25.68 -12.65
C ASP A 314 -3.03 -26.38 -12.67
N SER A 315 -1.97 -25.70 -12.22
CA SER A 315 -0.58 -26.19 -12.25
C SER A 315 -0.28 -27.39 -11.34
N GLY A 316 -1.21 -27.76 -10.45
CA GLY A 316 -0.98 -28.76 -9.39
C GLY A 316 0.02 -28.32 -8.31
N LEU A 317 0.60 -27.12 -8.41
CA LEU A 317 1.54 -26.57 -7.43
C LEU A 317 0.79 -25.70 -6.40
N PRO A 318 1.17 -25.75 -5.11
CA PRO A 318 0.51 -24.97 -4.08
C PRO A 318 0.89 -23.49 -4.17
N ILE A 319 -0.11 -22.62 -4.01
CA ILE A 319 0.13 -21.19 -3.78
C ILE A 319 0.43 -20.99 -2.30
N LEU A 320 1.61 -20.44 -1.99
CA LEU A 320 2.04 -20.15 -0.63
C LEU A 320 1.61 -18.74 -0.21
N ASN A 321 1.85 -18.41 1.04
CA ASN A 321 1.40 -17.16 1.66
C ASN A 321 1.98 -15.88 1.04
N THR A 322 3.06 -15.96 0.26
CA THR A 322 3.57 -14.85 -0.54
C THR A 322 3.97 -15.30 -1.94
N ASP A 323 3.86 -14.38 -2.90
CA ASP A 323 4.24 -14.61 -4.30
C ASP A 323 5.72 -15.02 -4.40
N LEU A 324 6.61 -14.36 -3.64
CA LEU A 324 8.04 -14.69 -3.59
C LEU A 324 8.31 -16.09 -3.05
N LYS A 325 7.58 -16.54 -2.02
CA LYS A 325 7.75 -17.89 -1.47
C LYS A 325 7.23 -18.94 -2.45
N THR A 326 6.10 -18.67 -3.09
CA THR A 326 5.51 -19.51 -4.13
C THR A 326 6.49 -19.71 -5.28
N GLU A 327 7.06 -18.61 -5.79
CA GLU A 327 8.06 -18.65 -6.87
C GLU A 327 9.32 -19.43 -6.46
N ARG A 328 9.87 -19.16 -5.27
CA ARG A 328 11.06 -19.87 -4.78
C ARG A 328 10.82 -21.38 -4.64
N ALA A 329 9.67 -21.77 -4.09
CA ALA A 329 9.33 -23.18 -3.92
C ALA A 329 9.16 -23.90 -5.26
N ALA A 330 8.46 -23.28 -6.21
CA ALA A 330 8.28 -23.85 -7.55
C ALA A 330 9.61 -23.93 -8.32
N LYS A 331 10.45 -22.89 -8.23
CA LYS A 331 11.78 -22.86 -8.86
C LYS A 331 12.74 -23.89 -8.25
N ALA A 332 12.67 -24.13 -6.94
CA ALA A 332 13.47 -25.15 -6.28
C ALA A 332 13.15 -26.56 -6.83
N ARG A 333 11.86 -26.89 -7.02
CA ARG A 333 11.44 -28.17 -7.63
C ARG A 333 11.95 -28.34 -9.06
N LEU A 334 11.93 -27.26 -9.84
CA LEU A 334 12.46 -27.29 -11.21
C LEU A 334 13.98 -27.53 -11.21
N LEU A 335 14.71 -26.87 -10.31
CA LEU A 335 16.16 -27.05 -10.15
C LEU A 335 16.51 -28.47 -9.67
N GLU A 336 15.72 -29.05 -8.76
CA GLU A 336 15.86 -30.46 -8.35
C GLU A 336 15.72 -31.41 -9.53
N ALA A 337 14.67 -31.24 -10.35
CA ALA A 337 14.47 -32.05 -11.56
C ALA A 337 15.57 -31.85 -12.62
N GLU A 338 16.09 -30.63 -12.76
CA GLU A 338 17.23 -30.33 -13.64
C GLU A 338 18.51 -31.01 -13.16
N ASN A 339 18.77 -31.02 -11.85
CA ASN A 339 19.90 -31.74 -11.27
C ASN A 339 19.80 -33.25 -11.47
N GLU A 340 18.62 -33.85 -11.24
CA GLU A 340 18.36 -35.27 -11.51
C GLU A 340 18.64 -35.60 -12.98
N LEU A 341 18.16 -34.77 -13.92
CA LEU A 341 18.38 -34.94 -15.35
C LEU A 341 19.88 -34.90 -15.68
N ASN A 342 20.60 -33.89 -15.20
CA ASN A 342 22.04 -33.73 -15.43
C ASN A 342 22.85 -34.92 -14.91
N THR A 343 22.46 -35.48 -13.75
CA THR A 343 23.09 -36.68 -13.19
C THR A 343 22.88 -37.88 -14.10
N VAL A 344 21.64 -38.14 -14.54
CA VAL A 344 21.34 -39.27 -15.44
C VAL A 344 22.04 -39.13 -16.79
N GLU A 345 22.11 -37.91 -17.35
CA GLU A 345 22.87 -37.63 -18.58
C GLU A 345 24.37 -37.91 -18.42
N THR A 346 24.94 -37.49 -17.30
CA THR A 346 26.36 -37.72 -16.98
C THR A 346 26.67 -39.20 -16.82
N ASP A 347 25.83 -39.93 -16.08
CA ASP A 347 25.96 -41.37 -15.86
C ASP A 347 25.80 -42.14 -17.18
N LEU A 348 24.84 -41.75 -18.02
CA LEU A 348 24.63 -42.36 -19.33
C LEU A 348 25.83 -42.15 -20.26
N LEU A 349 26.40 -40.94 -20.30
CA LEU A 349 27.59 -40.65 -21.10
C LEU A 349 28.80 -41.46 -20.60
N ALA A 350 28.99 -41.54 -19.29
CA ALA A 350 30.08 -42.33 -18.71
C ALA A 350 29.92 -43.82 -19.03
N LEU A 351 28.70 -44.35 -18.95
CA LEU A 351 28.44 -45.75 -19.25
C LEU A 351 28.55 -46.08 -20.74
N LYS A 352 28.21 -45.15 -21.64
CA LYS A 352 28.50 -45.28 -23.08
C LYS A 352 30.01 -45.41 -23.34
N ASN A 353 30.83 -44.64 -22.63
CA ASN A 353 32.29 -44.78 -22.72
C ASN A 353 32.78 -46.12 -22.14
N ILE A 354 32.24 -46.57 -21.01
CA ILE A 354 32.56 -47.88 -20.43
C ILE A 354 32.25 -49.00 -21.41
N GLN A 355 31.04 -49.00 -22.00
CA GLN A 355 30.64 -50.00 -22.99
C GLN A 355 31.62 -50.02 -24.18
N GLN A 356 31.95 -48.85 -24.74
CA GLN A 356 32.88 -48.75 -25.88
C GLN A 356 34.27 -49.29 -25.54
N VAL A 357 34.77 -49.05 -24.33
CA VAL A 357 36.06 -49.59 -23.88
C VAL A 357 36.00 -51.10 -23.68
N LEU A 358 34.93 -51.62 -23.07
CA LEU A 358 34.72 -53.05 -22.91
C LEU A 358 34.62 -53.78 -24.26
N GLU A 359 33.96 -53.17 -25.27
CA GLU A 359 33.93 -53.68 -26.65
C GLU A 359 35.34 -53.78 -27.25
N ARG A 360 36.19 -52.75 -27.06
CA ARG A 360 37.59 -52.79 -27.52
C ARG A 360 38.43 -53.86 -26.82
N PHE A 361 38.19 -54.13 -25.54
CA PHE A 361 38.85 -55.23 -24.84
C PHE A 361 38.48 -56.59 -25.45
N GLU A 362 37.19 -56.81 -25.75
CA GLU A 362 36.71 -58.04 -26.43
C GLU A 362 37.30 -58.18 -27.84
N GLU A 363 37.39 -57.08 -28.59
CA GLU A 363 37.94 -57.04 -29.94
C GLU A 363 39.48 -57.02 -29.99
N ARG A 364 40.15 -56.95 -28.84
CA ARG A 364 41.62 -56.76 -28.71
C ARG A 364 42.14 -55.50 -29.42
N ALA A 365 41.33 -54.43 -29.43
CA ALA A 365 41.57 -53.16 -30.10
C ALA A 365 41.76 -51.98 -29.12
N VAL A 366 42.26 -52.26 -27.91
CA VAL A 366 42.48 -51.26 -26.85
C VAL A 366 43.50 -50.22 -27.31
N ILE A 367 43.16 -48.94 -27.13
CA ILE A 367 44.08 -47.82 -27.41
C ILE A 367 44.73 -47.44 -26.10
N ASP A 368 46.00 -47.83 -25.94
CA ASP A 368 46.77 -47.59 -24.72
C ASP A 368 46.71 -46.12 -24.28
N SER A 369 46.35 -45.92 -23.02
CA SER A 369 46.30 -44.63 -22.36
C SER A 369 47.65 -44.20 -21.76
N GLY A 370 48.60 -45.14 -21.60
CA GLY A 370 49.82 -44.93 -20.83
C GLY A 370 49.57 -44.78 -19.33
N PHE A 371 48.39 -45.20 -18.85
CA PHE A 371 48.03 -45.15 -17.43
C PHE A 371 48.64 -46.37 -16.71
N GLU A 372 49.63 -46.12 -15.87
CA GLU A 372 50.25 -47.15 -15.03
C GLU A 372 49.59 -47.17 -13.65
N ASP A 373 49.08 -48.34 -13.25
CA ASP A 373 48.40 -48.55 -11.98
C ASP A 373 48.59 -50.00 -11.47
N ILE A 374 48.07 -50.26 -10.27
CA ILE A 374 48.09 -51.57 -9.62
C ILE A 374 46.72 -52.29 -9.70
N CYS A 375 45.87 -51.94 -10.67
CA CYS A 375 44.56 -52.53 -10.81
C CYS A 375 44.66 -53.95 -11.41
N GLU A 376 44.20 -54.95 -10.66
CA GLU A 376 44.24 -56.37 -11.05
C GLU A 376 43.08 -56.80 -11.97
N ALA A 377 42.31 -55.83 -12.49
CA ALA A 377 41.21 -56.10 -13.40
C ALA A 377 41.75 -56.56 -14.76
N GLU A 378 41.23 -57.69 -15.25
CA GLU A 378 41.52 -58.16 -16.61
C GLU A 378 41.19 -57.07 -17.65
N TYR A 379 40.01 -56.45 -17.49
CA TYR A 379 39.58 -55.29 -18.28
C TYR A 379 39.69 -54.02 -17.43
N CYS A 380 40.92 -53.58 -17.15
CA CYS A 380 41.13 -52.30 -16.49
C CYS A 380 40.76 -51.15 -17.44
N LEU A 381 39.64 -50.48 -17.17
CA LEU A 381 39.08 -49.43 -18.02
C LEU A 381 40.04 -48.25 -18.22
N PHE A 382 40.90 -47.95 -17.23
CA PHE A 382 41.87 -46.87 -17.32
C PHE A 382 42.98 -47.09 -18.35
N LYS A 383 43.20 -48.33 -18.80
CA LYS A 383 44.19 -48.66 -19.85
C LYS A 383 43.76 -48.21 -21.25
N ASP A 384 42.48 -47.86 -21.46
CA ASP A 384 42.02 -47.31 -22.74
C ASP A 384 41.87 -45.78 -22.67
N LYS A 385 42.48 -45.08 -23.63
CA LYS A 385 42.45 -43.61 -23.74
C LYS A 385 41.04 -43.03 -23.85
N GLN A 386 40.05 -43.78 -24.34
CA GLN A 386 38.66 -43.34 -24.41
C GLN A 386 38.02 -43.21 -23.01
N PHE A 387 38.39 -44.08 -22.06
CA PHE A 387 37.85 -43.99 -20.71
C PHE A 387 38.30 -42.70 -20.00
N LEU A 388 39.50 -42.21 -20.28
CA LEU A 388 40.00 -40.96 -19.71
C LEU A 388 39.21 -39.71 -20.14
N LYS A 389 38.29 -39.82 -21.10
CA LYS A 389 37.43 -38.71 -21.54
C LYS A 389 36.18 -38.51 -20.67
N GLN A 390 35.77 -39.52 -19.89
CA GLN A 390 34.66 -39.34 -18.95
C GLN A 390 35.15 -38.65 -17.67
N LYS A 391 34.26 -37.90 -17.01
CA LYS A 391 34.57 -37.14 -15.77
C LYS A 391 33.81 -37.66 -14.54
N ARG A 392 33.02 -38.72 -14.70
CA ARG A 392 32.10 -39.24 -13.69
C ARG A 392 32.80 -40.15 -12.67
N TYR A 393 33.78 -40.92 -13.12
CA TYR A 393 34.51 -41.91 -12.33
C TYR A 393 35.99 -41.54 -12.27
N ASP A 394 36.53 -41.49 -11.06
CA ASP A 394 37.96 -41.30 -10.77
C ASP A 394 38.66 -42.64 -10.55
N SER A 395 39.98 -42.61 -10.32
CA SER A 395 40.83 -43.80 -10.15
C SER A 395 40.84 -44.33 -8.72
N ARG A 396 39.75 -44.18 -7.96
CA ARG A 396 39.67 -44.75 -6.60
C ARG A 396 39.72 -46.27 -6.62
N PHE A 397 40.37 -46.85 -5.61
CA PHE A 397 40.57 -48.27 -5.46
C PHE A 397 39.67 -48.89 -4.39
N GLU A 398 39.26 -50.11 -4.65
CA GLU A 398 38.57 -51.00 -3.74
C GLU A 398 39.31 -52.33 -3.61
N LYS A 399 39.25 -52.91 -2.41
CA LYS A 399 39.82 -54.23 -2.13
C LYS A 399 38.73 -55.28 -2.26
N CYS A 400 38.96 -56.32 -3.06
CA CYS A 400 38.02 -57.42 -3.17
C CYS A 400 37.92 -58.20 -1.85
N GLY A 401 36.71 -58.42 -1.34
CA GLY A 401 36.46 -59.16 -0.10
C GLY A 401 36.81 -60.65 -0.13
N GLU A 402 37.08 -61.22 -1.31
CA GLU A 402 37.43 -62.64 -1.47
C GLU A 402 38.90 -62.85 -1.83
N CYS A 403 39.40 -62.24 -2.92
CA CYS A 403 40.79 -62.41 -3.33
C CYS A 403 41.76 -61.40 -2.71
N TYR A 404 41.26 -60.38 -2.00
CA TYR A 404 42.06 -59.34 -1.36
C TYR A 404 42.95 -58.49 -2.29
N GLU A 405 42.81 -58.66 -3.61
CA GLU A 405 43.47 -57.85 -4.64
C GLU A 405 42.84 -56.45 -4.76
N GLN A 406 43.59 -55.50 -5.32
CA GLN A 406 43.15 -54.12 -5.53
C GLN A 406 42.60 -53.91 -6.95
N TYR A 407 41.45 -53.25 -7.03
CA TYR A 407 40.78 -52.94 -8.27
C TYR A 407 40.29 -51.50 -8.24
N HIS A 408 40.26 -50.83 -9.38
CA HIS A 408 39.47 -49.61 -9.47
C HIS A 408 37.99 -49.93 -9.23
N ALA A 409 37.31 -49.10 -8.45
CA ALA A 409 35.88 -49.24 -8.14
C ALA A 409 35.03 -49.46 -9.42
N VAL A 410 35.30 -48.69 -10.47
CA VAL A 410 34.60 -48.76 -11.75
C VAL A 410 34.89 -50.07 -12.51
N CYS A 411 36.10 -50.62 -12.36
CA CYS A 411 36.51 -51.91 -12.96
C CYS A 411 35.91 -53.11 -12.24
N MET A 412 35.37 -52.93 -11.01
CA MET A 412 34.58 -53.94 -10.30
C MET A 412 33.08 -53.90 -10.67
N GLY A 413 32.67 -52.94 -11.52
CA GLY A 413 31.29 -52.79 -11.96
C GLY A 413 30.44 -51.84 -11.11
N LEU A 414 31.07 -51.01 -10.26
CA LEU A 414 30.37 -49.98 -9.47
C LEU A 414 30.02 -48.78 -10.37
N TRP A 415 28.94 -48.92 -11.15
CA TRP A 415 28.56 -47.94 -12.17
C TRP A 415 27.35 -47.09 -11.78
N ASP A 416 26.50 -47.52 -10.84
CA ASP A 416 25.43 -46.66 -10.33
C ASP A 416 25.93 -45.72 -9.23
N THR A 417 25.20 -44.62 -9.04
CA THR A 417 25.51 -43.56 -8.08
C THR A 417 25.67 -44.08 -6.66
N PHE A 418 24.76 -44.94 -6.21
CA PHE A 418 24.77 -45.50 -4.87
C PHE A 418 26.04 -46.34 -4.62
N SER A 419 26.33 -47.29 -5.51
CA SER A 419 27.51 -48.15 -5.40
C SER A 419 28.82 -47.35 -5.51
N TRP A 420 28.81 -46.28 -6.31
CA TRP A 420 29.97 -45.40 -6.47
C TRP A 420 30.25 -44.53 -5.23
N GLU A 421 29.21 -44.02 -4.57
CA GLU A 421 29.34 -43.22 -3.34
C GLU A 421 29.83 -44.06 -2.14
N LEU A 422 29.54 -45.36 -2.15
CA LEU A 422 30.03 -46.29 -1.15
C LEU A 422 31.50 -46.69 -1.35
N ALA A 423 32.05 -46.48 -2.54
CA ALA A 423 33.46 -46.76 -2.81
C ALA A 423 34.36 -45.77 -2.03
N GLY A 424 35.16 -46.33 -1.13
CA GLY A 424 36.10 -45.67 -0.23
C GLY A 424 35.68 -45.73 1.24
N ASN A 425 34.47 -46.22 1.54
CA ASN A 425 33.93 -46.22 2.89
C ASN A 425 34.41 -47.43 3.72
N VAL A 426 34.81 -47.16 4.96
CA VAL A 426 35.28 -48.18 5.90
C VAL A 426 34.10 -49.07 6.33
N GLY A 427 34.12 -50.34 5.94
CA GLY A 427 33.13 -51.34 6.35
C GLY A 427 32.31 -51.95 5.21
N GLU A 428 32.35 -51.36 4.01
CA GLU A 428 31.72 -51.92 2.82
C GLU A 428 32.62 -52.97 2.17
N VAL A 429 32.02 -54.06 1.68
CA VAL A 429 32.75 -55.19 1.08
C VAL A 429 32.29 -55.41 -0.36
N PHE A 430 33.17 -55.14 -1.31
CA PHE A 430 32.91 -55.34 -2.74
C PHE A 430 33.59 -56.61 -3.27
N ARG A 431 33.02 -57.21 -4.32
CA ARG A 431 33.56 -58.42 -4.97
C ARG A 431 33.95 -58.12 -6.41
N CYS A 432 35.17 -58.46 -6.81
CA CYS A 432 35.64 -58.26 -8.18
C CYS A 432 34.91 -59.18 -9.18
N HIS A 433 34.95 -58.84 -10.47
CA HIS A 433 34.30 -59.64 -11.51
C HIS A 433 34.80 -61.09 -11.56
N ARG A 434 36.10 -61.33 -11.34
CA ARG A 434 36.71 -62.67 -11.32
C ARG A 434 36.11 -63.54 -10.21
N CYS A 435 36.12 -63.06 -8.97
CA CYS A 435 35.52 -63.72 -7.81
C CYS A 435 34.00 -63.89 -7.94
N ALA A 436 33.33 -63.00 -8.68
CA ALA A 436 31.92 -63.12 -9.00
C ALA A 436 31.61 -64.10 -10.16
N GLY A 437 32.60 -64.77 -10.74
CA GLY A 437 32.41 -65.70 -11.87
C GLY A 437 31.96 -65.02 -13.17
N LYS A 438 32.29 -63.73 -13.34
CA LYS A 438 31.94 -62.90 -14.50
C LYS A 438 33.14 -62.80 -15.43
N THR A 439 32.94 -63.17 -16.69
CA THR A 439 33.91 -63.00 -17.79
C THR A 439 33.70 -61.67 -18.52
N GLY A 440 34.67 -61.22 -19.32
CA GLY A 440 34.57 -60.00 -20.14
C GLY A 440 33.21 -59.83 -20.85
N GLN A 441 32.76 -60.86 -21.57
CA GLN A 441 31.47 -60.84 -22.28
C GLN A 441 30.27 -60.66 -21.35
N LYS A 442 30.31 -61.24 -20.15
CA LYS A 442 29.25 -61.05 -19.14
C LYS A 442 29.29 -59.63 -18.58
N VAL A 443 30.47 -59.05 -18.37
CA VAL A 443 30.65 -57.67 -17.91
C VAL A 443 30.16 -56.68 -18.97
N LEU A 444 30.48 -56.90 -20.25
CA LEU A 444 29.96 -56.10 -21.37
C LEU A 444 28.42 -56.15 -21.43
N LYS A 445 27.82 -57.35 -21.35
CA LYS A 445 26.35 -57.50 -21.28
C LYS A 445 25.73 -56.77 -20.10
N MET A 446 26.40 -56.74 -18.94
CA MET A 446 25.96 -55.96 -17.79
C MET A 446 25.98 -54.45 -18.09
N ALA A 447 27.04 -53.94 -18.75
CA ALA A 447 27.16 -52.52 -19.11
C ALA A 447 26.05 -52.11 -20.09
N VAL A 448 25.80 -52.92 -21.13
CA VAL A 448 24.71 -52.71 -22.09
C VAL A 448 23.36 -52.65 -21.36
N LYS A 449 23.06 -53.62 -20.51
CA LYS A 449 21.79 -53.66 -19.76
C LYS A 449 21.62 -52.44 -18.84
N LYS A 450 22.70 -51.99 -18.18
CA LYS A 450 22.68 -50.80 -17.34
C LYS A 450 22.50 -49.53 -18.17
N ARG A 451 23.05 -49.46 -19.39
CA ARG A 451 22.84 -48.34 -20.33
C ARG A 451 21.40 -48.25 -20.76
N GLU A 452 20.79 -49.36 -21.15
CA GLU A 452 19.36 -49.40 -21.51
C GLU A 452 18.46 -48.96 -20.35
N CYS A 453 18.86 -49.25 -19.10
CA CYS A 453 18.17 -48.76 -17.90
C CYS A 453 18.28 -47.24 -17.78
N LEU A 454 19.50 -46.69 -17.90
CA LEU A 454 19.75 -45.24 -17.85
C LEU A 454 19.07 -44.49 -19.00
N GLU A 455 18.95 -45.06 -20.20
CA GLU A 455 18.22 -44.46 -21.32
C GLU A 455 16.71 -44.33 -21.03
N LYS A 456 16.14 -45.32 -20.34
CA LYS A 456 14.76 -45.25 -19.86
C LYS A 456 14.60 -44.22 -18.74
N GLU A 457 15.52 -44.20 -17.78
CA GLU A 457 15.56 -43.21 -16.70
C GLU A 457 15.68 -41.78 -17.26
N LEU A 458 16.51 -41.57 -18.28
CA LEU A 458 16.65 -40.28 -18.96
C LEU A 458 15.33 -39.84 -19.58
N THR A 459 14.62 -40.75 -20.26
CA THR A 459 13.32 -40.47 -20.86
C THR A 459 12.30 -40.05 -19.79
N VAL A 460 12.31 -40.69 -18.63
CA VAL A 460 11.43 -40.33 -17.50
C VAL A 460 11.82 -38.98 -16.91
N ALA A 461 13.11 -38.72 -16.69
CA ALA A 461 13.62 -37.45 -16.15
C ALA A 461 13.30 -36.26 -17.08
N VAL A 462 13.48 -36.41 -18.39
CA VAL A 462 13.13 -35.39 -19.39
C VAL A 462 11.63 -35.07 -19.33
N ARG A 463 10.76 -36.09 -19.27
CA ARG A 463 9.31 -35.89 -19.16
C ARG A 463 8.93 -35.17 -17.85
N LYS A 464 9.47 -35.63 -16.71
CA LYS A 464 9.24 -35.03 -15.40
C LYS A 464 9.65 -33.56 -15.37
N ARG A 465 10.84 -33.22 -15.90
CA ARG A 465 11.29 -31.82 -16.01
C ARG A 465 10.34 -30.98 -16.86
N SER A 466 9.98 -31.47 -18.05
CA SER A 466 9.10 -30.74 -18.98
C SER A 466 7.72 -30.49 -18.37
N GLU A 467 7.15 -31.45 -17.65
CA GLU A 467 5.88 -31.28 -16.92
C GLU A 467 6.00 -30.22 -15.82
N LEU A 468 7.09 -30.26 -15.02
CA LEU A 468 7.33 -29.25 -13.99
C LEU A 468 7.57 -27.85 -14.55
N GLU A 469 8.22 -27.74 -15.70
CA GLU A 469 8.43 -26.47 -16.41
C GLU A 469 7.08 -25.88 -16.86
N CYS A 470 6.21 -26.69 -17.46
CA CYS A 470 4.85 -26.28 -17.84
C CYS A 470 4.03 -25.85 -16.61
N ASN A 471 4.07 -26.63 -15.52
CA ASN A 471 3.39 -26.29 -14.27
C ASN A 471 3.93 -25.00 -13.66
N TYR A 472 5.25 -24.78 -13.70
CA TYR A 472 5.88 -23.54 -13.26
C TYR A 472 5.40 -22.34 -14.07
N GLU A 473 5.41 -22.43 -15.40
CA GLU A 473 4.95 -21.35 -16.29
C GLU A 473 3.49 -20.98 -16.01
N CYS A 474 2.62 -21.98 -15.89
CA CYS A 474 1.21 -21.75 -15.60
C CYS A 474 1.02 -21.07 -14.24
N LEU A 475 1.70 -21.57 -13.19
CA LEU A 475 1.66 -20.96 -11.86
C LEU A 475 2.15 -19.50 -11.89
N MET A 476 3.19 -19.20 -12.67
CA MET A 476 3.73 -17.84 -12.79
C MET A 476 2.76 -16.88 -13.47
N ASP A 477 1.95 -17.36 -14.42
CA ASP A 477 0.89 -16.54 -15.00
C ASP A 477 -0.21 -16.23 -13.98
N VAL A 478 -0.58 -17.18 -13.11
CA VAL A 478 -1.51 -16.94 -11.99
C VAL A 478 -0.94 -15.94 -10.98
N VAL A 479 0.30 -16.12 -10.55
CA VAL A 479 1.00 -15.23 -9.59
C VAL A 479 1.08 -13.80 -10.14
N LYS A 480 1.35 -13.65 -11.45
CA LYS A 480 1.40 -12.36 -12.14
C LYS A 480 0.03 -11.77 -12.47
N GLY A 481 -1.06 -12.40 -12.01
CA GLY A 481 -2.43 -11.90 -12.21
C GLY A 481 -2.95 -12.03 -13.64
N LYS A 482 -2.38 -12.92 -14.45
CA LYS A 482 -2.78 -13.11 -15.86
C LYS A 482 -3.87 -14.18 -16.07
N GLY A 483 -4.32 -14.81 -14.99
CA GLY A 483 -5.39 -15.81 -15.02
C GLY A 483 -6.69 -15.28 -15.66
N ALA A 484 -7.48 -16.18 -16.25
CA ALA A 484 -8.67 -15.83 -16.99
C ALA A 484 -9.77 -15.26 -16.08
N THR A 485 -9.96 -15.84 -14.91
CA THR A 485 -10.94 -15.40 -13.92
C THR A 485 -10.51 -14.06 -13.31
N ARG A 486 -9.22 -13.90 -13.01
CA ARG A 486 -8.64 -12.62 -12.57
C ARG A 486 -8.93 -11.47 -13.55
N LYS A 487 -8.72 -11.69 -14.85
CA LYS A 487 -9.00 -10.69 -15.90
C LYS A 487 -10.49 -10.33 -16.00
N ARG A 488 -11.39 -11.32 -15.90
CA ARG A 488 -12.85 -11.06 -15.89
C ARG A 488 -13.25 -10.22 -14.67
N LEU A 489 -12.70 -10.52 -13.50
CA LEU A 489 -12.97 -9.78 -12.27
C LEU A 489 -12.54 -8.31 -12.40
N GLU A 490 -11.31 -8.07 -12.88
CA GLU A 490 -10.80 -6.71 -13.11
C GLU A 490 -11.61 -5.95 -14.17
N ALA A 491 -12.07 -6.63 -15.22
CA ALA A 491 -12.94 -6.03 -16.22
C ALA A 491 -14.28 -5.58 -15.62
N CYS A 492 -14.89 -6.37 -14.72
CA CYS A 492 -16.08 -5.97 -13.98
C CYS A 492 -15.81 -4.73 -13.12
N TRP A 493 -14.72 -4.70 -12.37
CA TRP A 493 -14.35 -3.51 -11.57
C TRP A 493 -14.14 -2.26 -12.43
N LYS A 494 -13.44 -2.41 -13.55
CA LYS A 494 -13.20 -1.31 -14.50
C LYS A 494 -14.50 -0.78 -15.11
N LYS A 495 -15.45 -1.66 -15.44
CA LYS A 495 -16.79 -1.29 -15.92
C LYS A 495 -17.57 -0.48 -14.88
N GLN A 496 -17.36 -0.76 -13.60
CA GLN A 496 -17.91 0.04 -12.49
C GLN A 496 -17.15 1.35 -12.23
N GLY A 497 -16.14 1.67 -13.06
CA GLY A 497 -15.33 2.88 -12.95
C GLY A 497 -14.35 2.85 -11.78
N ALA A 498 -13.89 1.65 -11.41
CA ALA A 498 -12.85 1.41 -10.42
C ALA A 498 -11.67 0.70 -11.08
N ASP A 499 -10.56 1.43 -11.26
CA ASP A 499 -9.31 0.88 -11.75
C ASP A 499 -8.33 0.69 -10.58
N MET A 500 -7.67 -0.45 -10.56
CA MET A 500 -6.77 -0.81 -9.47
C MET A 500 -5.41 -0.14 -9.70
N SER A 501 -4.81 0.39 -8.64
CA SER A 501 -3.47 0.97 -8.72
C SER A 501 -2.46 -0.08 -9.23
N ALA A 502 -1.74 0.24 -10.30
CA ALA A 502 -0.75 -0.67 -10.89
C ALA A 502 0.34 -1.08 -9.89
N PHE A 503 0.78 -0.14 -9.04
CA PHE A 503 1.88 -0.35 -8.10
C PHE A 503 1.43 -1.00 -6.79
N THR A 504 0.33 -0.51 -6.20
CA THR A 504 -0.10 -0.96 -4.86
C THR A 504 -1.15 -2.07 -4.92
N GLN A 505 -1.73 -2.35 -6.08
CA GLN A 505 -2.82 -3.33 -6.27
C GLN A 505 -4.00 -3.06 -5.32
N THR A 506 -4.29 -1.78 -5.07
CA THR A 506 -5.37 -1.31 -4.19
C THR A 506 -6.28 -0.30 -4.89
N PHE A 507 -7.45 -0.08 -4.30
CA PHE A 507 -8.41 0.94 -4.71
C PHE A 507 -8.29 2.21 -3.86
N CYS A 508 -8.55 3.37 -4.46
CA CYS A 508 -8.72 4.63 -3.72
C CYS A 508 -10.13 4.73 -3.11
N GLY A 509 -10.38 5.73 -2.26
CA GLY A 509 -11.67 5.92 -1.59
C GLY A 509 -12.87 5.93 -2.53
N ASN A 510 -12.81 6.70 -3.62
CA ASN A 510 -13.87 6.77 -4.62
C ASN A 510 -14.12 5.43 -5.33
N HIS A 511 -13.07 4.66 -5.60
CA HIS A 511 -13.21 3.33 -6.18
C HIS A 511 -13.93 2.38 -5.21
N CYS A 512 -13.54 2.37 -3.92
CA CYS A 512 -14.22 1.57 -2.90
C CYS A 512 -15.72 1.91 -2.81
N VAL A 513 -16.09 3.20 -2.76
CA VAL A 513 -17.51 3.61 -2.71
C VAL A 513 -18.31 3.07 -3.91
N LYS A 514 -17.73 3.08 -5.11
CA LYS A 514 -18.39 2.50 -6.31
C LYS A 514 -18.55 0.98 -6.20
N LEU A 515 -17.53 0.29 -5.70
CA LEU A 515 -17.52 -1.18 -5.57
C LEU A 515 -18.36 -1.70 -4.41
N LEU A 516 -18.76 -0.85 -3.47
CA LEU A 516 -19.68 -1.19 -2.37
C LEU A 516 -21.17 -1.04 -2.75
N LYS A 517 -21.48 -0.65 -3.99
CA LYS A 517 -22.88 -0.64 -4.47
C LYS A 517 -23.39 -2.06 -4.65
N HIS A 518 -24.62 -2.32 -4.21
CA HIS A 518 -25.28 -3.63 -4.33
C HIS A 518 -25.16 -4.26 -5.73
N SER A 519 -25.44 -3.47 -6.78
CA SER A 519 -25.35 -3.95 -8.16
C SER A 519 -23.92 -4.30 -8.60
N ALA A 520 -22.93 -3.51 -8.17
CA ALA A 520 -21.53 -3.80 -8.43
C ALA A 520 -21.09 -5.09 -7.73
N ILE A 521 -21.43 -5.23 -6.44
CA ILE A 521 -21.13 -6.42 -5.63
C ILE A 521 -21.68 -7.68 -6.29
N ALA A 522 -22.95 -7.66 -6.67
CA ALA A 522 -23.58 -8.80 -7.34
C ALA A 522 -22.86 -9.17 -8.65
N GLU A 523 -22.49 -8.17 -9.46
CA GLU A 523 -21.80 -8.40 -10.74
C GLU A 523 -20.43 -9.05 -10.54
N TYR A 524 -19.55 -8.47 -9.71
CA TYR A 524 -18.18 -9.00 -9.61
C TYR A 524 -18.08 -10.28 -8.78
N LEU A 525 -18.97 -10.53 -7.81
CA LEU A 525 -19.00 -11.81 -7.08
C LEU A 525 -19.54 -12.96 -7.94
N SER A 526 -20.35 -12.66 -8.98
CA SER A 526 -20.81 -13.69 -9.92
C SER A 526 -19.69 -14.28 -10.79
N VAL A 527 -18.54 -13.59 -10.88
CA VAL A 527 -17.36 -14.06 -11.61
C VAL A 527 -16.63 -15.18 -10.85
N LEU A 528 -16.77 -15.22 -9.53
CA LEU A 528 -16.09 -16.16 -8.65
C LEU A 528 -16.82 -17.51 -8.61
N GLU A 529 -16.08 -18.55 -8.20
CA GLU A 529 -16.67 -19.84 -7.87
C GLU A 529 -17.67 -19.68 -6.71
N GLN A 530 -18.85 -20.31 -6.85
CA GLN A 530 -19.93 -20.16 -5.89
C GLN A 530 -19.74 -21.09 -4.69
N THR A 531 -18.97 -20.60 -3.70
CA THR A 531 -18.70 -21.31 -2.43
C THR A 531 -19.71 -20.93 -1.33
N PRO A 532 -19.79 -21.70 -0.23
CA PRO A 532 -20.61 -21.35 0.95
C PRO A 532 -20.27 -19.98 1.57
N ASP A 533 -19.08 -19.45 1.30
CA ASP A 533 -18.59 -18.18 1.84
C ASP A 533 -19.16 -16.96 1.09
N ILE A 534 -19.47 -17.10 -0.22
CA ILE A 534 -19.89 -15.99 -1.09
C ILE A 534 -21.08 -15.19 -0.54
N PRO A 535 -22.16 -15.81 -0.01
CA PRO A 535 -23.25 -15.08 0.62
C PRO A 535 -22.82 -14.17 1.78
N TYR A 536 -21.85 -14.62 2.59
CA TYR A 536 -21.33 -13.84 3.72
C TYR A 536 -20.38 -12.74 3.27
N VAL A 537 -19.55 -12.99 2.24
CA VAL A 537 -18.72 -11.96 1.61
C VAL A 537 -19.60 -10.85 1.03
N LYS A 538 -20.69 -11.23 0.34
CA LYS A 538 -21.70 -10.29 -0.16
C LYS A 538 -22.32 -9.48 0.97
N GLY A 539 -22.81 -10.14 2.03
CA GLY A 539 -23.41 -9.48 3.19
C GLY A 539 -22.44 -8.52 3.88
N PHE A 540 -21.17 -8.88 3.99
CA PHE A 540 -20.10 -8.03 4.51
C PHE A 540 -19.92 -6.75 3.67
N LEU A 541 -19.79 -6.88 2.35
CA LEU A 541 -19.59 -5.75 1.43
C LEU A 541 -20.81 -4.82 1.41
N GLU A 542 -22.02 -5.37 1.38
CA GLU A 542 -23.27 -4.58 1.40
C GLU A 542 -23.43 -3.81 2.71
N SER A 543 -23.15 -4.46 3.83
CA SER A 543 -23.19 -3.82 5.15
C SER A 543 -22.16 -2.69 5.26
N PHE A 544 -20.97 -2.86 4.67
CA PHE A 544 -19.99 -1.79 4.54
C PHE A 544 -20.45 -0.64 3.65
N GLY A 545 -21.18 -0.94 2.57
CA GLY A 545 -21.85 0.05 1.75
C GLY A 545 -22.85 0.90 2.54
N HIS A 546 -23.66 0.27 3.39
CA HIS A 546 -24.60 0.98 4.27
C HIS A 546 -23.88 1.85 5.31
N TYR A 547 -22.84 1.31 5.96
CA TYR A 547 -22.01 2.08 6.90
C TYR A 547 -21.42 3.33 6.21
N GLN A 548 -20.82 3.16 5.03
CA GLN A 548 -20.22 4.26 4.28
C GLN A 548 -21.24 5.36 3.96
N GLN A 549 -22.47 5.01 3.57
CA GLN A 549 -23.51 5.98 3.23
C GLN A 549 -23.90 6.89 4.40
N LEU A 550 -23.62 6.45 5.63
CA LEU A 550 -23.88 7.20 6.86
C LEU A 550 -22.65 8.03 7.31
N CYS A 551 -21.49 7.89 6.66
CA CYS A 551 -20.32 8.74 6.90
C CYS A 551 -20.47 10.12 6.20
N VAL A 552 -21.55 10.85 6.54
CA VAL A 552 -21.91 12.14 5.93
C VAL A 552 -21.40 13.33 6.75
N ALA A 553 -21.16 14.44 6.07
CA ALA A 553 -20.62 15.68 6.64
C ALA A 553 -21.66 16.50 7.42
N ARG A 554 -22.53 15.83 8.19
CA ARG A 554 -23.56 16.45 9.04
C ARG A 554 -23.79 15.61 10.29
N THR A 555 -24.59 16.13 11.21
CA THR A 555 -25.09 15.37 12.34
C THR A 555 -26.05 14.29 11.86
N LEU A 556 -25.90 13.10 12.44
CA LEU A 556 -26.76 11.96 12.22
C LEU A 556 -27.95 12.03 13.16
N THR A 557 -29.13 11.74 12.60
CA THR A 557 -30.34 11.46 13.38
C THR A 557 -30.17 10.19 14.22
N ASP A 558 -30.96 10.03 15.28
CA ASP A 558 -30.87 8.83 16.12
C ASP A 558 -31.17 7.55 15.32
N GLU A 559 -32.10 7.59 14.36
CA GLU A 559 -32.37 6.47 13.46
C GLU A 559 -31.16 6.15 12.57
N GLU A 560 -30.41 7.17 12.13
CA GLU A 560 -29.17 6.97 11.37
C GLU A 560 -28.06 6.38 12.24
N ARG A 561 -27.95 6.79 13.50
CA ARG A 561 -26.99 6.22 14.46
C ARG A 561 -27.29 4.74 14.71
N THR A 562 -28.56 4.38 14.92
CA THR A 562 -28.98 2.98 15.05
C THR A 562 -28.67 2.18 13.77
N ARG A 563 -28.97 2.72 12.59
CA ARG A 563 -28.64 2.05 11.32
C ARG A 563 -27.13 1.87 11.13
N MET A 564 -26.31 2.81 11.59
CA MET A 564 -24.85 2.69 11.56
C MET A 564 -24.37 1.55 12.46
N ASP A 565 -24.88 1.47 13.69
CA ASP A 565 -24.55 0.40 14.63
C ASP A 565 -24.96 -0.98 14.09
N ASP A 566 -26.15 -1.08 13.51
CA ASP A 566 -26.64 -2.32 12.89
C ASP A 566 -25.80 -2.72 11.67
N ALA A 567 -25.36 -1.77 10.86
CA ALA A 567 -24.41 -2.03 9.77
C ALA A 567 -23.09 -2.58 10.31
N ILE A 568 -22.52 -2.00 11.38
CA ILE A 568 -21.28 -2.48 12.03
C ILE A 568 -21.46 -3.89 12.62
N LYS A 569 -22.59 -4.16 13.27
CA LYS A 569 -22.93 -5.51 13.78
C LYS A 569 -23.03 -6.52 12.63
N SER A 570 -23.66 -6.14 11.52
CA SER A 570 -23.80 -7.00 10.34
C SER A 570 -22.45 -7.26 9.65
N ILE A 571 -21.58 -6.24 9.56
CA ILE A 571 -20.18 -6.40 9.10
C ILE A 571 -19.49 -7.48 9.93
N TRP A 572 -19.55 -7.37 11.27
CA TRP A 572 -18.92 -8.33 12.16
C TRP A 572 -19.48 -9.75 12.03
N LYS A 573 -20.81 -9.88 12.02
CA LYS A 573 -21.50 -11.16 11.88
C LYS A 573 -21.08 -11.89 10.61
N ASN A 574 -21.00 -11.19 9.48
CA ASN A 574 -20.60 -11.81 8.22
C ASN A 574 -19.11 -12.21 8.22
N LEU A 575 -18.24 -11.39 8.80
CA LEU A 575 -16.80 -11.72 8.90
C LEU A 575 -16.56 -13.01 9.69
N LEU A 576 -17.29 -13.25 10.79
CA LEU A 576 -17.16 -14.48 11.58
C LEU A 576 -17.44 -15.75 10.75
N MET A 577 -18.24 -15.65 9.69
CA MET A 577 -18.66 -16.81 8.91
C MET A 577 -17.62 -17.30 7.90
N TYR A 578 -16.79 -16.40 7.35
CA TYR A 578 -15.83 -16.77 6.30
C TYR A 578 -14.37 -16.36 6.59
N ALA A 579 -14.16 -15.41 7.51
CA ALA A 579 -12.85 -14.82 7.78
C ALA A 579 -12.31 -15.16 9.17
N GLY A 580 -12.80 -16.21 9.85
CA GLY A 580 -12.43 -16.58 11.22
C GLY A 580 -10.91 -16.68 11.47
N LYS A 581 -10.18 -17.22 10.48
CA LYS A 581 -8.71 -17.40 10.52
C LYS A 581 -7.91 -16.16 10.12
N GLU A 582 -8.57 -15.09 9.73
CA GLU A 582 -7.91 -13.82 9.44
C GLU A 582 -7.68 -13.03 10.74
N THR A 583 -6.65 -12.20 10.76
CA THR A 583 -6.36 -11.35 11.92
C THR A 583 -7.23 -10.10 11.93
N VAL A 584 -7.64 -9.64 13.11
CA VAL A 584 -8.31 -8.34 13.28
C VAL A 584 -7.30 -7.21 13.06
N THR A 585 -7.52 -6.43 12.01
CA THR A 585 -6.69 -5.25 11.72
C THR A 585 -6.98 -4.11 12.71
N PRO A 586 -6.03 -3.18 12.94
CA PRO A 586 -6.28 -2.01 13.78
C PRO A 586 -7.50 -1.19 13.34
N LYS A 587 -7.71 -1.09 12.02
CA LYS A 587 -8.87 -0.41 11.41
C LYS A 587 -10.19 -1.11 11.69
N LEU A 588 -10.22 -2.44 11.61
CA LEU A 588 -11.40 -3.22 11.98
C LEU A 588 -11.70 -3.08 13.48
N HIS A 589 -10.69 -3.16 14.34
CA HIS A 589 -10.87 -2.94 15.77
C HIS A 589 -11.47 -1.56 16.08
N ILE A 590 -10.96 -0.48 15.46
CA ILE A 590 -11.51 0.87 15.64
C ILE A 590 -12.97 0.96 15.18
N LEU A 591 -13.30 0.34 14.05
CA LEU A 591 -14.68 0.27 13.58
C LEU A 591 -15.62 -0.41 14.59
N LEU A 592 -15.17 -1.52 15.19
CA LEU A 592 -16.01 -2.36 16.05
C LEU A 592 -16.21 -1.78 17.46
N GLU A 593 -15.19 -1.10 17.99
CA GLU A 593 -15.14 -0.70 19.41
C GLU A 593 -15.27 0.82 19.62
N HIS A 594 -14.78 1.65 18.70
CA HIS A 594 -14.58 3.08 18.97
C HIS A 594 -15.41 4.01 18.08
N VAL A 595 -15.83 3.57 16.89
CA VAL A 595 -16.62 4.40 15.97
C VAL A 595 -17.97 4.81 16.56
N MET A 596 -18.75 3.85 17.08
CA MET A 596 -20.06 4.18 17.62
C MET A 596 -19.97 5.02 18.88
N GLU A 597 -18.96 4.80 19.73
CA GLU A 597 -18.71 5.66 20.88
C GLU A 597 -18.51 7.13 20.45
N PHE A 598 -17.65 7.37 19.45
CA PHE A 598 -17.42 8.70 18.91
C PHE A 598 -18.69 9.31 18.33
N VAL A 599 -19.48 8.52 17.58
CA VAL A 599 -20.74 8.97 16.96
C VAL A 599 -21.78 9.32 18.01
N TRP A 600 -21.92 8.54 19.08
CA TRP A 600 -22.85 8.86 20.17
C TRP A 600 -22.44 10.11 20.93
N GLN A 601 -21.14 10.36 21.07
CA GLN A 601 -20.64 11.52 21.78
C GLN A 601 -20.75 12.83 20.98
N HIS A 602 -20.45 12.79 19.68
CA HIS A 602 -20.34 13.99 18.84
C HIS A 602 -21.41 14.09 17.75
N GLY A 603 -22.32 13.12 17.67
CA GLY A 603 -23.43 13.07 16.72
C GLY A 603 -23.03 12.87 15.25
N THR A 604 -21.73 12.75 14.94
CA THR A 604 -21.22 12.63 13.58
C THR A 604 -19.85 11.97 13.56
N ILE A 605 -19.49 11.37 12.43
CA ILE A 605 -18.11 10.97 12.11
C ILE A 605 -17.60 11.71 10.87
N GLY A 606 -18.50 12.25 10.04
CA GLY A 606 -18.16 12.80 8.73
C GLY A 606 -17.84 14.29 8.75
N LYS A 607 -18.36 15.10 9.70
CA LYS A 607 -18.08 16.55 9.74
C LYS A 607 -16.59 16.88 9.91
N MET A 608 -15.86 16.01 10.60
CA MET A 608 -14.47 16.20 11.01
C MET A 608 -13.55 15.20 10.27
N SER A 609 -14.02 14.68 9.13
CA SER A 609 -13.32 13.60 8.42
C SER A 609 -12.08 14.08 7.68
N GLU A 610 -11.24 13.11 7.32
CA GLU A 610 -10.04 13.31 6.52
C GLU A 610 -10.32 13.62 5.03
N GLN A 611 -11.57 13.56 4.57
CA GLN A 611 -11.90 13.71 3.15
C GLN A 611 -11.47 15.07 2.57
N GLY A 612 -11.54 16.13 3.40
CA GLY A 612 -11.11 17.46 2.98
C GLY A 612 -9.63 17.52 2.63
N ILE A 613 -8.77 16.88 3.44
CA ILE A 613 -7.32 16.94 3.25
C ILE A 613 -6.88 16.07 2.06
N GLU A 614 -7.55 14.94 1.83
CA GLU A 614 -7.34 14.12 0.64
C GLU A 614 -7.72 14.89 -0.65
N SER A 615 -8.83 15.64 -0.61
CA SER A 615 -9.20 16.52 -1.73
C SER A 615 -8.20 17.66 -1.93
N LEU A 616 -7.65 18.22 -0.85
CA LEU A 616 -6.62 19.27 -0.93
C LEU A 616 -5.36 18.78 -1.67
N HIS A 617 -4.96 17.52 -1.48
CA HIS A 617 -3.84 16.92 -2.22
C HIS A 617 -4.01 17.08 -3.74
N LYS A 618 -5.20 16.76 -4.27
CA LYS A 618 -5.54 16.91 -5.69
C LYS A 618 -5.41 18.38 -6.14
N HIS A 619 -5.89 19.33 -5.34
CA HIS A 619 -5.80 20.76 -5.65
C HIS A 619 -4.38 21.29 -5.67
N ILE A 620 -3.52 20.83 -4.76
CA ILE A 620 -2.09 21.17 -4.75
C ILE A 620 -1.41 20.63 -6.02
N ASN A 621 -1.70 19.38 -6.43
CA ASN A 621 -1.15 18.82 -7.66
C ASN A 621 -1.54 19.65 -8.90
N PHE A 622 -2.78 20.12 -9.00
CA PHE A 622 -3.17 21.04 -10.06
C PHE A 622 -2.39 22.36 -10.03
N LEU A 623 -2.18 22.94 -8.84
CA LEU A 623 -1.41 24.18 -8.70
C LEU A 623 0.07 23.98 -9.03
N LYS A 624 0.66 22.82 -8.68
CA LYS A 624 2.02 22.44 -9.08
C LYS A 624 2.16 22.40 -10.61
N VAL A 625 1.15 21.89 -11.31
CA VAL A 625 1.10 21.92 -12.79
C VAL A 625 0.95 23.36 -13.30
N ARG A 626 0.01 24.14 -12.74
CA ARG A 626 -0.25 25.55 -13.11
C ARG A 626 1.01 26.43 -12.99
N PHE A 627 1.82 26.20 -11.96
CA PHE A 627 3.05 26.95 -11.68
C PHE A 627 4.32 26.17 -12.02
N ARG A 628 4.25 25.13 -12.86
CA ARG A 628 5.39 24.28 -13.23
C ARG A 628 6.53 25.05 -13.89
N SER A 629 6.22 26.13 -14.62
CA SER A 629 7.20 26.97 -15.29
C SER A 629 8.02 27.85 -14.34
N ILE A 630 7.71 27.87 -13.04
CA ILE A 630 8.46 28.62 -12.02
C ILE A 630 9.59 27.72 -11.49
N PRO A 631 10.86 28.00 -11.84
CA PRO A 631 11.95 27.06 -11.59
C PRO A 631 12.35 26.99 -10.11
N LYS A 632 12.32 28.12 -9.39
CA LYS A 632 12.73 28.18 -7.98
C LYS A 632 11.62 27.68 -7.08
N ALA A 633 11.88 26.61 -6.32
CA ALA A 633 10.90 25.98 -5.44
C ALA A 633 10.25 26.95 -4.44
N PRO A 634 10.99 27.84 -3.73
CA PRO A 634 10.37 28.80 -2.81
C PRO A 634 9.39 29.76 -3.49
N LYS A 635 9.73 30.25 -4.69
CA LYS A 635 8.84 31.14 -5.46
C LYS A 635 7.58 30.42 -5.91
N ARG A 636 7.72 29.16 -6.35
CA ARG A 636 6.60 28.32 -6.78
C ARG A 636 5.67 28.03 -5.60
N TRP A 637 6.21 27.65 -4.45
CA TRP A 637 5.43 27.39 -3.24
C TRP A 637 4.73 28.64 -2.70
N ARG A 638 5.36 29.82 -2.79
CA ARG A 638 4.69 31.09 -2.47
C ARG A 638 3.42 31.29 -3.29
N LEU A 639 3.47 31.04 -4.60
CA LEU A 639 2.30 31.15 -5.48
C LEU A 639 1.24 30.08 -5.21
N ILE A 640 1.67 28.84 -4.90
CA ILE A 640 0.75 27.75 -4.53
C ILE A 640 0.00 28.11 -3.25
N PHE A 641 0.72 28.49 -2.19
CA PHE A 641 0.12 28.81 -0.89
C PHE A 641 -0.83 30.01 -1.01
N LYS A 642 -0.40 31.07 -1.71
CA LYS A 642 -1.23 32.23 -2.06
C LYS A 642 -2.53 31.84 -2.76
N ALA A 643 -2.47 30.92 -3.74
CA ALA A 643 -3.65 30.45 -4.44
C ALA A 643 -4.60 29.61 -3.56
N LEU A 644 -4.10 28.95 -2.52
CA LEU A 644 -4.94 28.24 -1.55
C LEU A 644 -5.73 29.23 -0.68
N LEU A 645 -5.07 30.26 -0.15
CA LEU A 645 -5.73 31.32 0.64
C LEU A 645 -6.81 32.06 -0.17
N GLN A 646 -6.51 32.37 -1.43
CA GLN A 646 -7.45 32.97 -2.38
C GLN A 646 -8.70 32.10 -2.58
N ARG A 647 -8.53 30.78 -2.66
CA ARG A 647 -9.65 29.84 -2.81
C ARG A 647 -10.47 29.71 -1.53
N ASN A 648 -9.85 29.83 -0.35
CA ASN A 648 -10.59 29.91 0.91
C ASN A 648 -11.52 31.12 0.90
N HIS A 649 -10.98 32.30 0.57
CA HIS A 649 -11.80 33.52 0.52
C HIS A 649 -12.94 33.42 -0.51
N ILE A 650 -12.68 32.85 -1.70
CA ILE A 650 -13.75 32.60 -2.68
C ILE A 650 -14.84 31.71 -2.08
N SER A 651 -14.49 30.65 -1.35
CA SER A 651 -15.45 29.76 -0.69
C SER A 651 -16.29 30.48 0.36
N ASP A 652 -15.66 31.34 1.15
CA ASP A 652 -16.31 32.07 2.25
C ASP A 652 -17.34 33.06 1.70
N VAL A 653 -17.09 33.69 0.55
CA VAL A 653 -17.98 34.67 -0.08
C VAL A 653 -19.02 34.05 -1.04
N SER A 654 -18.73 32.90 -1.64
CA SER A 654 -19.57 32.25 -2.68
C SER A 654 -20.74 31.50 -2.11
#